data_AF-A0A953Q2B7-F1
#
_entry.id   AF-A0A953Q2B7-F1
#
_cell.length_a   1.000
_cell.length_b   1.000
_cell.length_c   1.000
_cell.angle_alpha   90.00
_cell.angle_beta   90.00
_cell.angle_gamma   90.00
#
_symmetry.space_group_name_H-M   'P 1'
#
loop_
_entity.id
_entity.type
_entity.pdbx_description
1 polymer ?
#
loop_
_entity_poly.entity_id
_entity_poly.type
_entity_poly.pdbx_seq_one_letter_code
_entity_poly.pdbx_strand_id
1 'polypeptide(L)'
;MGRLRRTNWRLAVIVIAGLAIWTIRTWRVAQGQPPRTHPITANTDSEAHPVDGAPLGLNGTEPLSLPLPWDLLEQQRQEIIHYFLNQISTTPAKRDQLWHPDFSSPRSYAESVQLHRNHLRQMLGLIQAKPVTPDIKVLQQSAALRIEDVTIPIDSEFRARALVFLPLSSAPTAAVIAIPPANESREEYLGLVERMAPAEWLTALLAHKVVVAIPLTVERTDDHRICQEAGGRDRRTVLWRAGFIVGRTLVGLEVQQALAVRAFLSSKTEIDPKRIAVLGERQGGMTALYAGAVDDRFAAVAAVEYFQQREDCWQEPVDRVLYGQLNEFGDAEVAALIAPRPLLTATTPGGLASLSKARAEAARARRFYQGLGATEHFTTMEVADSVMRVTALKLSTLLPGDSTERPLELRFRFSPEEVNKRRNEHFEELYSYLHALDEDSEQVRKKYWQLESTPPQDRKQKIAEIRASLAELVGVIPSDKAPLHPRTAFIGETDKFLAFEVLLDALPGVHAYGQLLVPRAAAGSMHDALPVVICQHGFGGAPKYVTGVGSELESNDDFYHRFGERLAERGYVVFAPYLTVPVDTTPPNIVHRADLINPLVRLAASLGMLRTSIELAKLHRAVDFLQSLPFVNPDRIGYYGLSYGGYSAMWMPPLEPRLKFTIISAHFNDWGLMLTDPTRLGASYWTLPDDDFHNWNVLNRFTHTELIAAMWPRPVCIEWGLNDPVTTPAWHERAWKDVEKFRDAWNMEDRIVDNDFIGPHTIHGIQTFFFIDRWLRPERSAGRDYGCRDNDCCLETLSPDFHGYAESSTKIVPYVTQLLDSRDDSVIRGEFYVSDRSPAFTGMAIKLARVGNPGNLTATFGSRPGSDDIGVASIQTSAVYPGRDLWYEATLPAPARLDPKRIYFFEISSSSGKAPSDCYRVFGPKPLGGEDYPANFGLSFRALTKEGE
;
A
#
# COMPACT_ATOMS: atom_id res chain seq x y z
N MET A 1 -21.81 -38.31 -26.00
CA MET A 1 -20.72 -37.98 -26.95
C MET A 1 -21.08 -36.86 -27.96
N GLY A 2 -21.87 -35.84 -27.60
CA GLY A 2 -22.36 -34.83 -28.56
C GLY A 2 -22.43 -33.37 -28.10
N ARG A 3 -21.84 -32.98 -26.95
CA ARG A 3 -21.83 -31.57 -26.49
C ARG A 3 -20.46 -31.01 -26.09
N LEU A 4 -19.38 -31.79 -26.15
CA LEU A 4 -18.01 -31.35 -25.80
C LEU A 4 -17.13 -30.94 -27.00
N ARG A 5 -17.65 -30.94 -28.23
CA ARG A 5 -16.84 -30.65 -29.44
C ARG A 5 -17.03 -29.26 -30.06
N ARG A 6 -17.96 -28.42 -29.59
CA ARG A 6 -18.21 -27.08 -30.18
C ARG A 6 -17.43 -25.92 -29.53
N THR A 7 -16.96 -26.07 -28.29
CA THR A 7 -16.20 -25.01 -27.58
C THR A 7 -14.73 -24.96 -28.01
N ASN A 8 -14.13 -26.10 -28.33
CA ASN A 8 -12.71 -26.17 -28.73
C ASN A 8 -12.43 -25.67 -30.16
N TRP A 9 -13.43 -25.63 -31.04
CA TRP A 9 -13.26 -25.09 -32.39
C TRP A 9 -13.20 -23.55 -32.41
N ARG A 10 -13.90 -22.85 -31.50
CA ARG A 10 -13.82 -21.39 -31.40
C ARG A 10 -12.48 -20.91 -30.83
N LEU A 11 -11.93 -21.62 -29.84
CA LEU A 11 -10.58 -21.35 -29.31
C LEU A 11 -9.49 -21.65 -30.35
N ALA A 12 -9.58 -22.74 -31.10
CA ALA A 12 -8.61 -23.06 -32.16
C ALA A 12 -8.62 -22.04 -33.31
N VAL A 13 -9.81 -21.54 -33.71
CA VAL A 13 -9.92 -20.50 -34.76
C VAL A 13 -9.39 -19.14 -34.30
N ILE A 14 -9.55 -18.79 -33.01
CA ILE A 14 -8.98 -17.55 -32.43
C ILE A 14 -7.45 -17.64 -32.35
N VAL A 15 -6.90 -18.81 -31.96
CA VAL A 15 -5.45 -19.04 -31.88
C VAL A 15 -4.81 -19.05 -33.28
N ILE A 16 -5.46 -19.65 -34.28
CA ILE A 16 -4.96 -19.66 -35.66
C ILE A 16 -5.08 -18.28 -36.32
N ALA A 17 -6.14 -17.51 -36.05
CA ALA A 17 -6.27 -16.13 -36.52
C ALA A 17 -5.23 -15.20 -35.85
N GLY A 18 -4.96 -15.39 -34.56
CA GLY A 18 -3.92 -14.67 -33.82
C GLY A 18 -2.51 -14.96 -34.35
N LEU A 19 -2.20 -16.22 -34.64
CA LEU A 19 -0.92 -16.62 -35.25
C LEU A 19 -0.76 -16.09 -36.69
N ALA A 20 -1.82 -16.05 -37.49
CA ALA A 20 -1.78 -15.48 -38.85
C ALA A 20 -1.57 -13.95 -38.84
N ILE A 21 -2.22 -13.22 -37.93
CA ILE A 21 -2.05 -11.77 -37.75
C ILE A 21 -0.65 -11.45 -37.21
N TRP A 22 -0.13 -12.28 -36.29
CA TRP A 22 1.23 -12.17 -35.77
C TRP A 22 2.29 -12.40 -36.85
N THR A 23 2.13 -13.43 -37.69
CA THR A 23 3.08 -13.75 -38.79
C THR A 23 3.10 -12.66 -39.88
N ILE A 24 1.96 -12.03 -40.17
CA ILE A 24 1.87 -10.91 -41.13
C ILE A 24 2.48 -9.61 -40.54
N ARG A 25 2.34 -9.37 -39.23
CA ARG A 25 2.94 -8.20 -38.56
C ARG A 25 4.45 -8.35 -38.37
N THR A 26 4.95 -9.53 -38.02
CA THR A 26 6.40 -9.77 -37.90
C THR A 26 7.11 -9.74 -39.26
N TRP A 27 6.46 -10.19 -40.33
CA TRP A 27 7.00 -10.07 -41.69
C TRP A 27 7.09 -8.62 -42.20
N ARG A 28 6.14 -7.74 -41.82
CA ARG A 28 6.17 -6.31 -42.20
C ARG A 28 7.19 -5.49 -41.41
N VAL A 29 7.41 -5.81 -40.13
CA VAL A 29 8.45 -5.16 -39.31
C VAL A 29 9.86 -5.56 -39.78
N ALA A 30 10.05 -6.80 -40.24
CA ALA A 30 11.32 -7.25 -40.82
C ALA A 30 11.68 -6.58 -42.17
N GLN A 31 10.74 -5.87 -42.82
CA GLN A 31 10.98 -5.14 -44.08
C GLN A 31 10.99 -3.61 -43.95
N GLY A 32 10.89 -3.05 -42.74
CA GLY A 32 11.12 -1.63 -42.50
C GLY A 32 10.14 -0.66 -43.19
N GLN A 33 8.90 -1.05 -43.49
CA GLN A 33 7.90 -0.13 -44.05
C GLN A 33 6.93 0.43 -42.99
N PRO A 34 6.74 1.77 -42.90
CA PRO A 34 5.80 2.39 -41.98
C PRO A 34 4.32 2.16 -42.38
N PRO A 35 3.39 2.07 -41.42
CA PRO A 35 1.98 1.85 -41.70
C PRO A 35 1.32 3.08 -42.35
N ARG A 36 0.51 2.84 -43.39
CA ARG A 36 -0.28 3.87 -44.08
C ARG A 36 -1.38 4.42 -43.18
N THR A 37 -1.43 5.73 -43.04
CA THR A 37 -2.55 6.49 -42.46
C THR A 37 -3.64 6.70 -43.51
N HIS A 38 -4.90 6.50 -43.14
CA HIS A 38 -6.05 6.98 -43.90
C HIS A 38 -6.53 8.29 -43.24
N PRO A 39 -6.79 9.36 -44.00
CA PRO A 39 -7.32 10.60 -43.45
C PRO A 39 -8.83 10.45 -43.22
N ILE A 40 -9.27 10.61 -41.98
CA ILE A 40 -10.66 10.88 -41.63
C ILE A 40 -10.67 12.31 -41.09
N THR A 41 -11.47 13.16 -41.73
CA THR A 41 -11.65 14.57 -41.41
C THR A 41 -12.28 14.72 -40.02
N ALA A 42 -11.50 15.21 -39.05
CA ALA A 42 -12.00 15.69 -37.77
C ALA A 42 -12.50 17.14 -37.95
N ASN A 43 -13.68 17.42 -37.38
CA ASN A 43 -14.22 18.77 -37.25
C ASN A 43 -13.37 19.50 -36.21
N THR A 44 -12.54 20.43 -36.66
CA THR A 44 -11.68 21.29 -35.85
C THR A 44 -12.42 22.57 -35.52
N ASP A 45 -12.82 22.76 -34.26
CA ASP A 45 -13.13 24.08 -33.70
C ASP A 45 -12.79 24.07 -32.20
N SER A 46 -11.48 24.02 -31.90
CA SER A 46 -10.88 24.59 -30.69
C SER A 46 -9.35 24.60 -30.87
N GLU A 47 -8.85 25.37 -31.83
CA GLU A 47 -7.41 25.60 -31.95
C GLU A 47 -6.96 26.61 -30.89
N ALA A 48 -6.21 26.14 -29.88
CA ALA A 48 -5.38 27.01 -29.07
C ALA A 48 -4.26 27.59 -29.95
N HIS A 49 -4.25 28.89 -30.18
CA HIS A 49 -3.19 29.57 -30.92
C HIS A 49 -1.86 29.50 -30.15
N PRO A 50 -0.75 29.06 -30.78
CA PRO A 50 0.57 29.16 -30.16
C PRO A 50 1.05 30.62 -30.22
N VAL A 51 1.27 31.22 -29.05
CA VAL A 51 1.88 32.56 -28.93
C VAL A 51 3.40 32.41 -29.04
N ASP A 52 3.97 33.06 -30.06
CA ASP A 52 5.42 33.18 -30.26
C ASP A 52 5.99 34.17 -29.22
N GLY A 53 6.76 33.67 -28.25
CA GLY A 53 7.43 34.48 -27.22
C GLY A 53 7.65 33.68 -25.92
N ALA A 54 8.84 33.84 -25.32
CA ALA A 54 9.36 33.26 -24.07
C ALA A 54 8.35 32.49 -23.17
N PRO A 55 8.70 31.29 -22.64
CA PRO A 55 7.79 30.51 -21.80
C PRO A 55 7.27 31.37 -20.63
N LEU A 56 5.98 31.71 -20.69
CA LEU A 56 5.27 32.45 -19.65
C LEU A 56 5.18 31.53 -18.43
N GLY A 57 6.08 31.69 -17.47
CA GLY A 57 5.98 31.03 -16.15
C GLY A 57 5.05 31.81 -15.22
N LEU A 58 4.58 31.15 -14.15
CA LEU A 58 3.95 31.84 -13.03
C LEU A 58 4.94 32.84 -12.41
N ASN A 59 4.41 33.98 -11.96
CA ASN A 59 5.23 35.00 -11.30
C ASN A 59 5.93 34.41 -10.06
N GLY A 60 7.22 34.68 -9.88
CA GLY A 60 8.03 34.13 -8.80
C GLY A 60 8.56 32.71 -9.04
N THR A 61 8.47 32.20 -10.28
CA THR A 61 9.01 30.88 -10.65
C THR A 61 10.00 30.99 -11.81
N GLU A 62 10.91 30.02 -11.90
CA GLU A 62 11.83 29.89 -13.03
C GLU A 62 11.11 29.28 -14.24
N PRO A 63 11.54 29.55 -15.48
CA PRO A 63 10.94 28.94 -16.66
C PRO A 63 11.27 27.44 -16.73
N LEU A 64 10.26 26.60 -16.92
CA LEU A 64 10.42 25.18 -17.23
C LEU A 64 10.55 24.99 -18.75
N SER A 65 11.56 24.23 -19.19
CA SER A 65 11.74 23.93 -20.61
C SER A 65 10.74 22.88 -21.07
N LEU A 66 10.05 23.14 -22.18
CA LEU A 66 9.11 22.23 -22.83
C LEU A 66 9.61 21.82 -24.24
N PRO A 67 9.20 20.63 -24.75
CA PRO A 67 8.36 19.63 -24.08
C PRO A 67 9.13 18.93 -22.96
N LEU A 68 8.40 18.37 -22.00
CA LEU A 68 9.00 17.52 -20.98
C LEU A 68 9.62 16.27 -21.62
N PRO A 69 10.63 15.67 -20.96
CA PRO A 69 11.17 14.40 -21.42
C PRO A 69 10.06 13.35 -21.56
N TRP A 70 10.04 12.64 -22.69
CA TRP A 70 9.06 11.57 -22.94
C TRP A 70 9.18 10.42 -21.92
N ASP A 71 10.33 10.31 -21.26
CA ASP A 71 10.70 9.32 -20.26
C ASP A 71 10.67 9.87 -18.81
N LEU A 72 9.96 10.98 -18.55
CA LEU A 72 9.89 11.62 -17.23
C LEU A 72 9.60 10.64 -16.07
N LEU A 73 8.77 9.61 -16.32
CA LEU A 73 8.45 8.56 -15.35
C LEU A 73 9.68 7.75 -14.94
N GLU A 74 10.46 7.34 -15.93
CA GLU A 74 11.70 6.60 -15.71
C GLU A 74 12.73 7.49 -15.02
N GLN A 75 12.81 8.77 -15.39
CA GLN A 75 13.68 9.74 -14.71
C GLN A 75 13.33 9.86 -13.23
N GLN A 76 12.06 10.09 -12.88
CA GLN A 76 11.63 10.14 -11.48
C GLN A 76 11.89 8.81 -10.74
N ARG A 77 11.70 7.67 -11.39
CA ARG A 77 12.03 6.36 -10.80
C ARG A 77 13.52 6.26 -10.49
N GLN A 78 14.38 6.68 -11.41
CA GLN A 78 15.83 6.70 -11.21
C GLN A 78 16.22 7.66 -10.10
N GLU A 79 15.63 8.85 -10.02
CA GLU A 79 15.86 9.79 -8.91
C GLU A 79 15.60 9.14 -7.54
N ILE A 80 14.48 8.42 -7.41
CA ILE A 80 14.13 7.69 -6.18
C ILE A 80 15.16 6.59 -5.86
N ILE A 81 15.59 5.82 -6.87
CA ILE A 81 16.63 4.79 -6.71
C ILE A 81 17.92 5.43 -6.21
N HIS A 82 18.40 6.48 -6.88
CA HIS A 82 19.63 7.17 -6.51
C HIS A 82 19.53 7.75 -5.09
N TYR A 83 18.38 8.31 -4.71
CA TYR A 83 18.16 8.79 -3.35
C TYR A 83 18.35 7.68 -2.31
N PHE A 84 17.68 6.55 -2.47
CA PHE A 84 17.81 5.44 -1.53
C PHE A 84 19.23 4.84 -1.52
N LEU A 85 19.85 4.65 -2.68
CA LEU A 85 21.23 4.16 -2.77
C LEU A 85 22.21 5.11 -2.07
N ASN A 86 22.02 6.43 -2.22
CA ASN A 86 22.80 7.42 -1.50
C ASN A 86 22.60 7.28 0.02
N GLN A 87 21.37 7.12 0.50
CA GLN A 87 21.11 6.88 1.93
C GLN A 87 21.78 5.59 2.42
N ILE A 88 21.63 4.49 1.69
CA ILE A 88 22.26 3.19 1.99
C ILE A 88 23.78 3.32 2.08
N SER A 89 24.41 4.06 1.17
CA SER A 89 25.86 4.25 1.15
C SER A 89 26.41 4.90 2.42
N THR A 90 25.58 5.67 3.14
CA THR A 90 25.95 6.30 4.42
C THR A 90 25.79 5.38 5.62
N THR A 91 25.06 4.28 5.49
CA THR A 91 24.69 3.41 6.62
C THR A 91 25.88 2.77 7.34
N PRO A 92 27.00 2.36 6.70
CA PRO A 92 28.16 1.84 7.43
C PRO A 92 28.73 2.84 8.45
N ALA A 93 28.84 4.11 8.06
CA ALA A 93 29.35 5.16 8.94
C ALA A 93 28.36 5.47 10.07
N LYS A 94 27.05 5.45 9.79
CA LYS A 94 26.00 5.60 10.82
C LYS A 94 26.04 4.45 11.83
N ARG A 95 26.24 3.21 11.38
CA ARG A 95 26.40 2.04 12.27
C ARG A 95 27.66 2.16 13.13
N ASP A 96 28.77 2.61 12.58
CA ASP A 96 30.01 2.84 13.33
C ASP A 96 29.85 3.92 14.42
N GLN A 97 28.95 4.89 14.23
CA GLN A 97 28.58 5.88 15.25
C GLN A 97 27.56 5.34 16.27
N LEU A 98 26.68 4.43 15.86
CA LEU A 98 25.66 3.86 16.74
C LEU A 98 26.25 2.82 17.71
N TRP A 99 27.22 2.03 17.24
CA TRP A 99 27.80 0.93 18.00
C TRP A 99 28.98 1.40 18.87
N HIS A 100 28.78 1.38 20.19
CA HIS A 100 29.79 1.71 21.20
C HIS A 100 30.02 0.57 22.19
N PRO A 101 30.56 -0.58 21.75
CA PRO A 101 30.82 -1.70 22.63
C PRO A 101 31.85 -1.37 23.72
N ASP A 102 31.61 -1.84 24.93
CA ASP A 102 32.55 -1.74 26.05
C ASP A 102 33.50 -2.95 26.07
N PHE A 103 34.76 -2.72 25.72
CA PHE A 103 35.80 -3.76 25.67
C PHE A 103 36.52 -4.00 27.00
N SER A 104 36.13 -3.36 28.10
CA SER A 104 36.82 -3.48 29.40
C SER A 104 36.76 -4.89 29.99
N SER A 105 35.69 -5.63 29.72
CA SER A 105 35.55 -7.03 30.10
C SER A 105 34.52 -7.74 29.21
N PRO A 106 34.53 -9.09 29.10
CA PRO A 106 33.49 -9.82 28.38
C PRO A 106 32.06 -9.55 28.91
N ARG A 107 31.94 -9.28 30.21
CA ARG A 107 30.65 -8.94 30.83
C ARG A 107 30.17 -7.55 30.40
N SER A 108 31.03 -6.54 30.50
CA SER A 108 30.71 -5.17 30.07
C SER A 108 30.34 -5.13 28.59
N TYR A 109 31.05 -5.91 27.77
CA TYR A 109 30.74 -6.06 26.35
C TYR A 109 29.34 -6.62 26.14
N ALA A 110 29.02 -7.75 26.78
CA ALA A 110 27.71 -8.39 26.69
C ALA A 110 26.58 -7.44 27.11
N GLU A 111 26.77 -6.69 28.20
CA GLU A 111 25.83 -5.67 28.68
C GLU A 111 25.68 -4.53 27.65
N SER A 112 26.79 -4.04 27.06
CA SER A 112 26.77 -2.94 26.08
C SER A 112 26.07 -3.27 24.76
N VAL A 113 26.09 -4.54 24.32
CA VAL A 113 25.46 -4.97 23.06
C VAL A 113 24.06 -5.57 23.25
N GLN A 114 23.56 -5.65 24.48
CA GLN A 114 22.28 -6.31 24.77
C GLN A 114 21.08 -5.60 24.13
N LEU A 115 21.11 -4.27 24.05
CA LEU A 115 20.06 -3.49 23.39
C LEU A 115 19.98 -3.86 21.90
N HIS A 116 21.12 -3.90 21.21
CA HIS A 116 21.21 -4.33 19.81
C HIS A 116 20.71 -5.77 19.63
N ARG A 117 21.05 -6.69 20.55
CA ARG A 117 20.50 -8.05 20.52
C ARG A 117 18.97 -8.06 20.61
N ASN A 118 18.38 -7.21 21.46
CA ASN A 118 16.93 -7.10 21.58
C ASN A 118 16.29 -6.53 20.31
N HIS A 119 16.90 -5.51 19.69
CA HIS A 119 16.44 -4.97 18.41
C HIS A 119 16.49 -6.02 17.29
N LEU A 120 17.57 -6.80 17.18
CA LEU A 120 17.65 -7.88 16.20
C LEU A 120 16.55 -8.93 16.42
N ARG A 121 16.26 -9.30 17.68
CA ARG A 121 15.15 -10.21 18.02
C ARG A 121 13.80 -9.66 17.57
N GLN A 122 13.58 -8.35 17.70
CA GLN A 122 12.37 -7.67 17.26
C GLN A 122 12.27 -7.59 15.74
N MET A 123 13.35 -7.25 15.03
CA MET A 123 13.41 -7.23 13.55
C MET A 123 13.11 -8.61 12.96
N LEU A 124 13.59 -9.68 13.60
CA LEU A 124 13.29 -11.05 13.19
C LEU A 124 11.83 -11.45 13.49
N GLY A 125 11.14 -10.75 14.40
CA GLY A 125 9.79 -11.12 14.84
C GLY A 125 9.77 -12.37 15.72
N LEU A 126 10.81 -12.59 16.54
CA LEU A 126 10.90 -13.77 17.41
C LEU A 126 9.88 -13.74 18.54
N ILE A 127 9.40 -14.91 18.92
CA ILE A 127 8.42 -15.09 19.99
C ILE A 127 9.01 -15.80 21.21
N GLN A 128 8.36 -15.63 22.35
CA GLN A 128 8.64 -16.46 23.52
C GLN A 128 7.96 -17.82 23.36
N ALA A 129 8.76 -18.86 23.10
CA ALA A 129 8.25 -20.22 22.95
C ALA A 129 7.65 -20.74 24.27
N LYS A 130 6.54 -21.47 24.18
CA LYS A 130 5.95 -22.16 25.33
C LYS A 130 6.72 -23.47 25.58
N PRO A 131 7.02 -23.84 26.84
CA PRO A 131 7.63 -25.14 27.13
C PRO A 131 6.61 -26.25 26.85
N VAL A 132 6.90 -27.12 25.87
CA VAL A 132 6.05 -28.27 25.54
C VAL A 132 6.94 -29.49 25.33
N THR A 133 6.41 -30.68 25.64
CA THR A 133 7.10 -31.94 25.41
C THR A 133 7.24 -32.23 23.91
N PRO A 134 8.45 -32.52 23.41
CA PRO A 134 8.67 -32.88 22.01
C PRO A 134 8.10 -34.27 21.69
N ASP A 135 7.60 -34.46 20.48
CA ASP A 135 7.29 -35.78 19.93
C ASP A 135 8.53 -36.35 19.21
N ILE A 136 8.85 -37.61 19.47
CA ILE A 136 10.10 -38.24 19.03
C ILE A 136 9.78 -39.60 18.41
N LYS A 137 10.07 -39.74 17.12
CA LYS A 137 9.96 -41.00 16.38
C LYS A 137 11.35 -41.52 16.03
N VAL A 138 11.70 -42.72 16.49
CA VAL A 138 12.97 -43.37 16.11
C VAL A 138 12.84 -43.96 14.71
N LEU A 139 13.68 -43.50 13.77
CA LEU A 139 13.71 -43.95 12.38
C LEU A 139 14.71 -45.09 12.16
N GLN A 140 15.85 -45.05 12.85
CA GLN A 140 16.88 -46.08 12.80
C GLN A 140 17.52 -46.21 14.18
N GLN A 141 17.82 -47.43 14.61
CA GLN A 141 18.63 -47.68 15.79
C GLN A 141 19.58 -48.86 15.53
N SER A 142 20.87 -48.62 15.70
CA SER A 142 21.93 -49.63 15.66
C SER A 142 22.81 -49.53 16.90
N ALA A 143 23.79 -50.43 17.04
CA ALA A 143 24.78 -50.36 18.13
C ALA A 143 25.65 -49.10 18.08
N ALA A 144 25.69 -48.37 16.95
CA ALA A 144 26.58 -47.23 16.76
C ALA A 144 25.84 -45.90 16.50
N LEU A 145 24.58 -45.92 16.04
CA LEU A 145 23.84 -44.72 15.65
C LEU A 145 22.33 -44.87 15.93
N ARG A 146 21.72 -43.82 16.48
CA ARG A 146 20.26 -43.64 16.56
C ARG A 146 19.85 -42.43 15.70
N ILE A 147 18.81 -42.57 14.89
CA ILE A 147 18.24 -41.47 14.09
C ILE A 147 16.81 -41.23 14.59
N GLU A 148 16.53 -40.00 15.01
CA GLU A 148 15.22 -39.54 15.48
C GLU A 148 14.63 -38.52 14.50
N ASP A 149 13.32 -38.61 14.25
CA ASP A 149 12.49 -37.55 13.68
C ASP A 149 11.76 -36.87 14.84
N VAL A 150 12.05 -35.59 15.06
CA VAL A 150 11.62 -34.85 16.25
C VAL A 150 10.71 -33.71 15.83
N THR A 151 9.56 -33.60 16.49
CA THR A 151 8.64 -32.46 16.35
C THR A 151 8.53 -31.73 17.69
N ILE A 152 8.87 -30.44 17.68
CA ILE A 152 8.94 -29.58 18.86
C ILE A 152 7.88 -28.49 18.72
N PRO A 153 6.80 -28.51 19.52
CA PRO A 153 5.82 -27.43 19.52
C PRO A 153 6.46 -26.11 20.02
N ILE A 154 6.22 -25.02 19.30
CA ILE A 154 6.68 -23.66 19.66
C ILE A 154 5.48 -22.81 20.10
N ASP A 155 4.40 -22.86 19.31
CA ASP A 155 3.09 -22.26 19.59
C ASP A 155 1.97 -23.16 19.02
N SER A 156 0.70 -22.76 19.13
CA SER A 156 -0.48 -23.56 18.75
C SER A 156 -0.31 -24.39 17.47
N GLU A 157 0.09 -23.75 16.37
CA GLU A 157 0.31 -24.37 15.05
C GLU A 157 1.73 -24.21 14.52
N PHE A 158 2.61 -23.54 15.27
CA PHE A 158 4.00 -23.37 14.89
C PHE A 158 4.88 -24.43 15.56
N ARG A 159 5.56 -25.26 14.77
CA ARG A 159 6.42 -26.35 15.21
C ARG A 159 7.78 -26.29 14.55
N ALA A 160 8.83 -26.69 15.28
CA ALA A 160 10.09 -27.07 14.66
C ALA A 160 10.11 -28.57 14.40
N ARG A 161 10.52 -28.99 13.20
CA ARG A 161 10.74 -30.40 12.86
C ARG A 161 12.22 -30.61 12.58
N ALA A 162 12.84 -31.65 13.13
CA ALA A 162 14.27 -31.91 12.91
C ALA A 162 14.60 -33.40 12.84
N LEU A 163 15.52 -33.77 11.95
CA LEU A 163 16.17 -35.07 12.00
C LEU A 163 17.40 -34.98 12.90
N VAL A 164 17.53 -35.89 13.86
CA VAL A 164 18.62 -35.91 14.83
C VAL A 164 19.39 -37.22 14.73
N PHE A 165 20.66 -37.13 14.41
CA PHE A 165 21.61 -38.24 14.26
C PHE A 165 22.47 -38.31 15.52
N LEU A 166 22.22 -39.32 16.35
CA LEU A 166 22.88 -39.54 17.63
C LEU A 166 23.89 -40.70 17.54
N PRO A 167 25.19 -40.42 17.32
CA PRO A 167 26.21 -41.45 17.47
C PRO A 167 26.26 -41.90 18.93
N LEU A 168 26.07 -43.20 19.18
CA LEU A 168 26.00 -43.72 20.54
C LEU A 168 27.38 -43.65 21.22
N SER A 169 27.42 -43.02 22.38
CA SER A 169 28.63 -42.77 23.17
C SER A 169 28.36 -43.02 24.65
N SER A 170 29.39 -43.43 25.40
CA SER A 170 29.31 -43.62 26.86
C SER A 170 29.38 -42.30 27.65
N ALA A 171 29.70 -41.18 26.98
CA ALA A 171 29.78 -39.86 27.57
C ALA A 171 29.05 -38.82 26.70
N PRO A 172 28.50 -37.75 27.30
CA PRO A 172 27.86 -36.67 26.56
C PRO A 172 28.80 -36.06 25.52
N THR A 173 28.32 -35.87 24.29
CA THR A 173 29.11 -35.38 23.16
C THR A 173 28.66 -34.00 22.68
N ALA A 174 29.41 -33.40 21.77
CA ALA A 174 29.07 -32.15 21.11
C ALA A 174 27.92 -32.36 20.10
N ALA A 175 27.18 -31.29 19.81
CA ALA A 175 26.14 -31.29 18.79
C ALA A 175 26.30 -30.13 17.81
N VAL A 176 25.92 -30.36 16.56
CA VAL A 176 25.86 -29.34 15.50
C VAL A 176 24.45 -29.33 14.94
N ILE A 177 23.81 -28.15 14.95
CA ILE A 177 22.60 -27.89 14.18
C ILE A 177 23.03 -27.43 12.79
N ALA A 178 22.78 -28.23 11.76
CA ALA A 178 23.14 -27.91 10.38
C ALA A 178 21.89 -27.48 9.59
N ILE A 179 21.86 -26.22 9.15
CA ILE A 179 20.71 -25.60 8.50
C ILE A 179 20.91 -25.63 6.97
N PRO A 180 19.99 -26.27 6.21
CA PRO A 180 20.13 -26.44 4.77
C PRO A 180 19.96 -25.11 3.99
N PRO A 181 20.41 -25.06 2.73
CA PRO A 181 20.08 -23.96 1.83
C PRO A 181 18.60 -24.00 1.42
N ALA A 182 18.11 -22.94 0.75
CA ALA A 182 16.69 -22.82 0.38
C ALA A 182 16.30 -23.51 -0.94
N ASN A 183 17.26 -24.02 -1.71
CA ASN A 183 17.03 -24.60 -3.04
C ASN A 183 17.01 -26.14 -3.03
N GLU A 184 17.16 -26.77 -1.87
CA GLU A 184 17.21 -28.22 -1.68
C GLU A 184 16.43 -28.58 -0.42
N SER A 185 15.76 -29.74 -0.42
CA SER A 185 15.15 -30.27 0.79
C SER A 185 16.21 -30.68 1.82
N ARG A 186 15.83 -30.74 3.10
CA ARG A 186 16.76 -31.21 4.15
C ARG A 186 17.25 -32.64 3.89
N GLU A 187 16.40 -33.50 3.30
CA GLU A 187 16.73 -34.88 3.00
C GLU A 187 17.72 -35.00 1.82
N GLU A 188 17.59 -34.16 0.79
CA GLU A 188 18.57 -34.05 -0.30
C GLU A 188 19.91 -33.50 0.20
N TYR A 189 19.86 -32.45 1.03
CA TYR A 189 21.04 -31.85 1.65
C TYR A 189 21.87 -32.85 2.48
N LEU A 190 21.19 -33.84 3.08
CA LEU A 190 21.80 -34.93 3.82
C LEU A 190 22.26 -36.10 2.93
N GLY A 191 21.85 -36.14 1.66
CA GLY A 191 22.10 -37.26 0.77
C GLY A 191 21.33 -38.53 1.16
N LEU A 192 20.13 -38.36 1.73
CA LEU A 192 19.31 -39.46 2.27
C LEU A 192 18.05 -39.76 1.45
N VAL A 193 17.85 -39.10 0.31
CA VAL A 193 16.85 -39.54 -0.67
C VAL A 193 17.35 -40.82 -1.35
N GLU A 194 16.43 -41.70 -1.74
CA GLU A 194 16.74 -42.92 -2.49
C GLU A 194 17.74 -42.65 -3.63
N ARG A 195 18.74 -43.53 -3.76
CA ARG A 195 19.82 -43.46 -4.77
C ARG A 195 20.83 -42.32 -4.59
N MET A 196 20.71 -41.48 -3.55
CA MET A 196 21.76 -40.53 -3.17
C MET A 196 22.77 -41.16 -2.19
N ALA A 197 24.01 -40.69 -2.29
CA ALA A 197 25.05 -40.97 -1.30
C ALA A 197 24.96 -39.96 -0.15
N PRO A 198 25.14 -40.39 1.12
CA PRO A 198 25.12 -39.47 2.25
C PRO A 198 26.17 -38.37 2.10
N ALA A 199 25.81 -37.15 2.51
CA ALA A 199 26.69 -36.00 2.36
C ALA A 199 28.02 -36.18 3.12
N GLU A 200 29.12 -35.77 2.49
CA GLU A 200 30.46 -35.98 3.06
C GLU A 200 30.68 -35.19 4.36
N TRP A 201 30.05 -34.03 4.51
CA TRP A 201 30.13 -33.22 5.74
C TRP A 201 29.39 -33.90 6.91
N LEU A 202 28.25 -34.56 6.63
CA LEU A 202 27.48 -35.30 7.63
C LEU A 202 28.27 -36.50 8.13
N THR A 203 28.79 -37.31 7.20
CA THR A 203 29.56 -38.51 7.54
C THR A 203 30.86 -38.16 8.29
N ALA A 204 31.52 -37.05 7.95
CA ALA A 204 32.64 -36.51 8.71
C ALA A 204 32.26 -36.21 10.18
N LEU A 205 31.21 -35.43 10.43
CA LEU A 205 30.80 -35.08 11.79
C LEU A 205 30.42 -36.31 12.62
N LEU A 206 29.67 -37.24 12.02
CA LEU A 206 29.29 -38.48 12.68
C LEU A 206 30.51 -39.37 13.01
N ALA A 207 31.52 -39.41 12.11
CA ALA A 207 32.75 -40.15 12.37
C ALA A 207 33.54 -39.61 13.57
N HIS A 208 33.43 -38.31 13.87
CA HIS A 208 33.96 -37.66 15.07
C HIS A 208 32.98 -37.69 16.28
N LYS A 209 31.94 -38.54 16.22
CA LYS A 209 30.92 -38.69 17.27
C LYS A 209 30.20 -37.39 17.63
N VAL A 210 30.06 -36.47 16.69
CA VAL A 210 29.26 -35.26 16.87
C VAL A 210 27.80 -35.58 16.55
N VAL A 211 26.88 -35.21 17.45
CA VAL A 211 25.44 -35.29 17.18
C VAL A 211 25.10 -34.25 16.11
N VAL A 212 24.35 -34.65 15.08
CA VAL A 212 23.93 -33.70 14.04
C VAL A 212 22.42 -33.58 14.05
N ALA A 213 21.91 -32.36 14.15
CA ALA A 213 20.48 -32.06 14.03
C ALA A 213 20.23 -31.19 12.81
N ILE A 214 19.23 -31.53 12.00
CA ILE A 214 18.90 -30.81 10.79
C ILE A 214 17.43 -30.40 10.85
N PRO A 215 17.13 -29.11 11.07
CA PRO A 215 15.76 -28.62 11.02
C PRO A 215 15.21 -28.71 9.60
N LEU A 216 13.91 -28.92 9.48
CA LEU A 216 13.16 -28.71 8.25
C LEU A 216 12.99 -27.19 8.05
N THR A 217 13.33 -26.72 6.87
CA THR A 217 13.20 -25.32 6.45
C THR A 217 12.29 -25.24 5.23
N VAL A 218 12.02 -24.03 4.76
CA VAL A 218 11.13 -23.82 3.62
C VAL A 218 11.94 -23.72 2.32
N GLU A 219 11.70 -24.64 1.39
CA GLU A 219 12.29 -24.60 0.05
C GLU A 219 11.68 -23.50 -0.82
N ARG A 220 12.48 -22.98 -1.77
CA ARG A 220 12.07 -21.98 -2.76
C ARG A 220 11.51 -22.67 -4.01
N THR A 221 10.32 -23.23 -3.87
CA THR A 221 9.57 -23.92 -4.93
C THR A 221 8.13 -23.42 -4.99
N ASP A 222 7.51 -23.47 -6.17
CA ASP A 222 6.15 -22.97 -6.47
C ASP A 222 5.14 -24.10 -6.77
N ASP A 223 5.55 -25.37 -6.59
CA ASP A 223 4.77 -26.57 -6.94
C ASP A 223 3.61 -26.90 -5.98
N HIS A 224 3.28 -26.01 -5.03
CA HIS A 224 2.14 -26.18 -4.11
C HIS A 224 0.86 -25.53 -4.62
N ARG A 225 -0.32 -26.06 -4.26
CA ARG A 225 -1.62 -25.44 -4.62
C ARG A 225 -1.74 -23.99 -4.14
N ILE A 226 -1.38 -23.71 -2.88
CA ILE A 226 -1.44 -22.35 -2.30
C ILE A 226 -0.53 -21.38 -3.07
N CYS A 227 0.63 -21.85 -3.57
CA CYS A 227 1.51 -21.06 -4.42
C CYS A 227 0.83 -20.64 -5.74
N GLN A 228 0.10 -21.57 -6.36
CA GLN A 228 -0.67 -21.31 -7.57
C GLN A 228 -1.82 -20.33 -7.32
N GLU A 229 -2.50 -20.45 -6.17
CA GLU A 229 -3.55 -19.50 -5.73
C GLU A 229 -2.97 -18.11 -5.40
N ALA A 230 -1.73 -18.05 -4.93
CA ALA A 230 -0.96 -16.84 -4.72
C ALA A 230 -0.23 -16.36 -5.99
N GLY A 231 -0.83 -16.54 -7.16
CA GLY A 231 -0.29 -16.03 -8.44
C GLY A 231 1.02 -16.67 -8.90
N GLY A 232 1.28 -17.93 -8.53
CA GLY A 232 2.47 -18.69 -8.93
C GLY A 232 3.74 -18.36 -8.14
N ARG A 233 3.61 -17.79 -6.94
CA ARG A 233 4.76 -17.42 -6.08
C ARG A 233 5.35 -18.64 -5.39
N ASP A 234 6.67 -18.63 -5.19
CA ASP A 234 7.32 -19.67 -4.40
C ASP A 234 6.86 -19.64 -2.92
N ARG A 235 6.97 -20.79 -2.24
CA ARG A 235 6.56 -20.96 -0.83
C ARG A 235 7.13 -19.91 0.10
N ARG A 236 8.38 -19.49 -0.10
CA ARG A 236 9.04 -18.52 0.78
C ARG A 236 8.46 -17.12 0.59
N THR A 237 8.18 -16.74 -0.66
CA THR A 237 7.48 -15.48 -0.96
C THR A 237 6.05 -15.48 -0.40
N VAL A 238 5.33 -16.61 -0.49
CA VAL A 238 3.98 -16.75 0.10
C VAL A 238 4.01 -16.56 1.62
N LEU A 239 4.92 -17.24 2.33
CA LEU A 239 5.05 -17.09 3.78
C LEU A 239 5.58 -15.71 4.17
N TRP A 240 6.43 -15.09 3.35
CA TRP A 240 6.86 -13.70 3.55
C TRP A 240 5.65 -12.77 3.52
N ARG A 241 4.77 -12.87 2.51
CA ARG A 241 3.56 -12.02 2.43
C ARG A 241 2.66 -12.19 3.65
N ALA A 242 2.36 -13.44 4.01
CA ALA A 242 1.51 -13.74 5.15
C ALA A 242 2.14 -13.29 6.49
N GLY A 243 3.45 -13.44 6.65
CA GLY A 243 4.14 -13.16 7.90
C GLY A 243 4.50 -11.70 8.10
N PHE A 244 4.94 -11.03 7.04
CA PHE A 244 5.52 -9.69 7.12
C PHE A 244 4.48 -8.68 7.61
N ILE A 245 3.22 -8.82 7.18
CA ILE A 245 2.09 -7.96 7.59
C ILE A 245 1.65 -8.15 9.05
N VAL A 246 2.01 -9.27 9.69
CA VAL A 246 1.75 -9.57 11.11
C VAL A 246 3.02 -9.61 11.98
N GLY A 247 4.12 -9.04 11.47
CA GLY A 247 5.36 -8.88 12.23
C GLY A 247 6.12 -10.19 12.44
N ARG A 248 6.11 -11.07 11.44
CA ARG A 248 6.95 -12.26 11.37
C ARG A 248 7.79 -12.22 10.11
N THR A 249 9.07 -12.55 10.22
CA THR A 249 9.94 -12.74 9.04
C THR A 249 10.15 -14.22 8.82
N LEU A 250 10.31 -14.64 7.56
CA LEU A 250 10.57 -16.06 7.27
C LEU A 250 11.88 -16.54 7.92
N VAL A 251 12.94 -15.74 7.82
CA VAL A 251 14.19 -16.04 8.52
C VAL A 251 14.02 -16.06 10.05
N GLY A 252 13.16 -15.22 10.62
CA GLY A 252 12.82 -15.26 12.04
C GLY A 252 12.11 -16.54 12.45
N LEU A 253 11.19 -17.05 11.62
CA LEU A 253 10.57 -18.36 11.84
C LEU A 253 11.61 -19.48 11.80
N GLU A 254 12.54 -19.46 10.84
CA GLU A 254 13.63 -20.44 10.73
C GLU A 254 14.61 -20.34 11.92
N VAL A 255 14.93 -19.13 12.39
CA VAL A 255 15.72 -18.89 13.60
C VAL A 255 15.00 -19.44 14.83
N GLN A 256 13.70 -19.17 14.99
CA GLN A 256 12.92 -19.70 16.11
C GLN A 256 12.94 -21.24 16.14
N GLN A 257 12.87 -21.89 14.97
CA GLN A 257 12.99 -23.33 14.87
C GLN A 257 14.39 -23.82 15.29
N ALA A 258 15.46 -23.15 14.86
CA ALA A 258 16.82 -23.48 15.28
C ALA A 258 17.00 -23.33 16.81
N LEU A 259 16.41 -22.30 17.42
CA LEU A 259 16.41 -22.10 18.87
C LEU A 259 15.65 -23.21 19.60
N ALA A 260 14.51 -23.66 19.07
CA ALA A 260 13.74 -24.77 19.62
C ALA A 260 14.53 -26.09 19.55
N VAL A 261 15.18 -26.37 18.42
CA VAL A 261 16.07 -27.53 18.26
C VAL A 261 17.24 -27.46 19.25
N ARG A 262 17.86 -26.29 19.44
CA ARG A 262 18.93 -26.11 20.44
C ARG A 262 18.45 -26.43 21.85
N ALA A 263 17.27 -25.94 22.23
CA ALA A 263 16.67 -26.22 23.54
C ALA A 263 16.39 -27.72 23.72
N PHE A 264 15.87 -28.38 22.68
CA PHE A 264 15.67 -29.83 22.67
C PHE A 264 16.98 -30.60 22.87
N LEU A 265 18.01 -30.29 22.09
CA LEU A 265 19.32 -30.96 22.21
C LEU A 265 19.93 -30.76 23.60
N SER A 266 19.78 -29.57 24.18
CA SER A 266 20.25 -29.26 25.54
C SER A 266 19.57 -30.10 26.63
N SER A 267 18.39 -30.65 26.36
CA SER A 267 17.64 -31.49 27.30
C SER A 267 18.05 -32.97 27.27
N LYS A 268 18.84 -33.39 26.27
CA LYS A 268 19.27 -34.78 26.11
C LYS A 268 20.50 -35.05 26.96
N THR A 269 20.47 -36.14 27.73
CA THR A 269 21.59 -36.57 28.57
C THR A 269 22.85 -36.93 27.80
N GLU A 270 22.68 -37.33 26.53
CA GLU A 270 23.75 -37.72 25.62
C GLU A 270 24.49 -36.53 25.00
N ILE A 271 24.01 -35.29 25.24
CA ILE A 271 24.53 -34.06 24.63
C ILE A 271 25.01 -33.13 25.74
N ASP A 272 26.20 -32.58 25.57
CA ASP A 272 26.67 -31.52 26.46
C ASP A 272 26.06 -30.16 26.02
N PRO A 273 25.22 -29.53 26.86
CA PRO A 273 24.54 -28.28 26.50
C PRO A 273 25.50 -27.11 26.28
N LYS A 274 26.78 -27.21 26.72
CA LYS A 274 27.82 -26.19 26.49
C LYS A 274 28.59 -26.41 25.18
N ARG A 275 28.32 -27.50 24.45
CA ARG A 275 29.02 -27.86 23.19
C ARG A 275 28.05 -28.02 22.02
N ILE A 276 27.05 -27.14 21.93
CA ILE A 276 26.10 -27.10 20.82
C ILE A 276 26.45 -25.94 19.89
N ALA A 277 26.81 -26.24 18.64
CA ALA A 277 27.08 -25.26 17.60
C ALA A 277 25.95 -25.18 16.57
N VAL A 278 25.95 -24.12 15.77
CA VAL A 278 25.08 -23.98 14.59
C VAL A 278 25.92 -23.69 13.36
N LEU A 279 25.60 -24.37 12.27
CA LEU A 279 26.23 -24.29 10.95
C LEU A 279 25.12 -24.13 9.92
N GLY A 280 25.35 -23.32 8.88
CA GLY A 280 24.42 -23.31 7.77
C GLY A 280 25.03 -22.80 6.47
N GLU A 281 24.38 -23.14 5.37
CA GLU A 281 24.81 -22.82 4.01
C GLU A 281 23.82 -21.87 3.31
N ARG A 282 24.31 -20.79 2.70
CA ARG A 282 23.52 -19.80 1.95
C ARG A 282 22.38 -19.25 2.80
N GLN A 283 21.12 -19.60 2.53
CA GLN A 283 19.98 -19.24 3.38
C GLN A 283 20.13 -19.78 4.81
N GLY A 284 20.59 -21.02 4.94
CA GLY A 284 20.92 -21.61 6.23
C GLY A 284 22.07 -20.87 6.91
N GLY A 285 23.01 -20.32 6.15
CA GLY A 285 24.11 -19.47 6.65
C GLY A 285 23.59 -18.20 7.31
N MET A 286 22.61 -17.54 6.69
CA MET A 286 21.89 -16.39 7.29
C MET A 286 21.21 -16.79 8.60
N THR A 287 20.46 -17.90 8.57
CA THR A 287 19.72 -18.40 9.73
C THR A 287 20.65 -18.77 10.88
N ALA A 288 21.77 -19.43 10.59
CA ALA A 288 22.79 -19.80 11.57
C ALA A 288 23.46 -18.58 12.20
N LEU A 289 23.80 -17.58 11.37
CA LEU A 289 24.38 -16.32 11.84
C LEU A 289 23.41 -15.59 12.79
N TYR A 290 22.15 -15.43 12.40
CA TYR A 290 21.15 -14.79 13.26
C TYR A 290 20.80 -15.60 14.50
N ALA A 291 20.66 -16.92 14.41
CA ALA A 291 20.43 -17.79 15.57
C ALA A 291 21.57 -17.67 16.59
N GLY A 292 22.82 -17.70 16.12
CA GLY A 292 24.00 -17.44 16.94
C GLY A 292 24.01 -16.04 17.55
N ALA A 293 23.58 -15.03 16.80
CA ALA A 293 23.53 -13.65 17.26
C ALA A 293 22.39 -13.35 18.24
N VAL A 294 21.32 -14.14 18.31
CA VAL A 294 20.22 -13.91 19.28
C VAL A 294 20.24 -14.84 20.49
N ASP A 295 20.97 -15.96 20.43
CA ASP A 295 21.16 -16.91 21.52
C ASP A 295 22.65 -17.07 21.84
N ASP A 296 23.06 -16.52 22.99
CA ASP A 296 24.44 -16.53 23.47
C ASP A 296 24.92 -17.92 23.93
N ARG A 297 24.01 -18.90 24.00
CA ARG A 297 24.29 -20.25 24.48
C ARG A 297 24.69 -21.22 23.38
N PHE A 298 24.82 -20.79 22.12
CA PHE A 298 25.55 -21.55 21.09
C PHE A 298 27.05 -21.46 21.36
N ALA A 299 27.75 -22.59 21.33
CA ALA A 299 29.18 -22.69 21.59
C ALA A 299 30.05 -22.14 20.45
N ALA A 300 29.58 -22.31 19.20
CA ALA A 300 30.24 -21.81 18.00
C ALA A 300 29.21 -21.64 16.87
N VAL A 301 29.51 -20.76 15.92
CA VAL A 301 28.64 -20.42 14.77
C VAL A 301 29.44 -20.55 13.49
N ALA A 302 28.86 -21.13 12.44
CA ALA A 302 29.46 -21.19 11.12
C ALA A 302 28.47 -20.76 10.02
N ALA A 303 28.85 -19.76 9.24
CA ALA A 303 28.07 -19.22 8.13
C ALA A 303 28.82 -19.45 6.80
N VAL A 304 28.31 -20.35 5.97
CA VAL A 304 28.89 -20.73 4.68
C VAL A 304 28.13 -20.05 3.54
N GLU A 305 28.84 -19.46 2.57
CA GLU A 305 28.26 -18.82 1.38
C GLU A 305 27.20 -17.73 1.71
N TYR A 306 27.41 -16.96 2.78
CA TYR A 306 26.48 -15.91 3.19
C TYR A 306 27.17 -14.61 3.66
N PHE A 307 28.13 -14.70 4.57
CA PHE A 307 28.69 -13.55 5.29
C PHE A 307 29.33 -12.50 4.37
N GLN A 308 28.70 -11.34 4.20
CA GLN A 308 29.17 -10.26 3.33
C GLN A 308 28.53 -8.89 3.66
N GLN A 309 29.02 -7.83 3.02
CA GLN A 309 28.39 -6.50 3.07
C GLN A 309 26.91 -6.57 2.66
N ARG A 310 26.03 -5.89 3.42
CA ARG A 310 24.58 -6.01 3.28
C ARG A 310 23.91 -4.86 2.54
N GLU A 311 24.66 -3.85 2.09
CA GLU A 311 24.15 -2.67 1.39
C GLU A 311 23.39 -3.03 0.10
N ASP A 312 23.67 -4.20 -0.49
CA ASP A 312 22.96 -4.72 -1.67
C ASP A 312 21.87 -5.76 -1.36
N CYS A 313 21.47 -5.92 -0.09
CA CYS A 313 20.45 -6.91 0.29
C CYS A 313 19.10 -6.70 -0.41
N TRP A 314 18.80 -5.48 -0.87
CA TRP A 314 17.59 -5.16 -1.65
C TRP A 314 17.52 -5.90 -3.00
N GLN A 315 18.66 -6.37 -3.53
CA GLN A 315 18.74 -7.18 -4.76
C GLN A 315 18.49 -8.67 -4.50
N GLU A 316 18.48 -9.10 -3.23
CA GLU A 316 18.22 -10.49 -2.86
C GLU A 316 16.70 -10.81 -2.90
N PRO A 317 16.31 -12.09 -2.83
CA PRO A 317 14.91 -12.46 -2.63
C PRO A 317 14.30 -11.73 -1.43
N VAL A 318 13.04 -11.31 -1.56
CA VAL A 318 12.37 -10.42 -0.59
C VAL A 318 12.36 -10.98 0.83
N ASP A 319 12.32 -12.31 1.00
CA ASP A 319 12.35 -12.97 2.30
C ASP A 319 13.69 -12.84 3.07
N ARG A 320 14.72 -12.26 2.45
CA ARG A 320 16.03 -11.96 3.06
C ARG A 320 16.20 -10.51 3.52
N VAL A 321 15.26 -9.62 3.19
CA VAL A 321 15.32 -8.21 3.59
C VAL A 321 14.59 -8.06 4.92
N LEU A 322 15.31 -7.66 5.98
CA LEU A 322 14.69 -7.27 7.25
C LEU A 322 14.35 -5.78 7.24
N TYR A 323 13.17 -5.42 7.76
CA TYR A 323 12.71 -4.04 7.80
C TYR A 323 13.61 -3.19 8.71
N GLY A 324 14.29 -2.19 8.16
CA GLY A 324 15.21 -1.32 8.88
C GLY A 324 16.60 -1.89 9.13
N GLN A 325 16.95 -3.03 8.51
CA GLN A 325 18.20 -3.73 8.77
C GLN A 325 19.43 -2.82 8.73
N LEU A 326 19.57 -2.04 7.66
CA LEU A 326 20.81 -1.32 7.39
C LEU A 326 21.03 -0.13 8.34
N ASN A 327 19.98 0.32 9.05
CA ASN A 327 20.12 1.37 10.05
C ASN A 327 20.96 0.93 11.25
N GLU A 328 21.04 -0.38 11.52
CA GLU A 328 21.70 -0.89 12.73
C GLU A 328 22.62 -2.10 12.47
N PHE A 329 22.36 -2.92 11.45
CA PHE A 329 23.06 -4.18 11.22
C PHE A 329 23.58 -4.35 9.79
N GLY A 330 24.90 -4.46 9.64
CA GLY A 330 25.53 -5.33 8.64
C GLY A 330 25.87 -6.71 9.26
N ASP A 331 26.43 -7.63 8.48
CA ASP A 331 26.85 -8.93 9.01
C ASP A 331 27.99 -8.80 10.05
N ALA A 332 28.81 -7.74 9.97
CA ALA A 332 29.83 -7.42 10.97
C ALA A 332 29.24 -7.06 12.35
N GLU A 333 28.15 -6.31 12.37
CA GLU A 333 27.42 -5.98 13.60
C GLU A 333 26.73 -7.23 14.18
N VAL A 334 26.21 -8.10 13.32
CA VAL A 334 25.66 -9.40 13.74
C VAL A 334 26.76 -10.30 14.33
N ALA A 335 27.96 -10.29 13.74
CA ALA A 335 29.13 -10.98 14.28
C ALA A 335 29.58 -10.42 15.64
N ALA A 336 29.40 -9.11 15.89
CA ALA A 336 29.65 -8.48 17.18
C ALA A 336 28.76 -9.11 18.27
N LEU A 337 27.49 -9.42 17.97
CA LEU A 337 26.60 -10.11 18.91
C LEU A 337 27.01 -11.57 19.19
N ILE A 338 27.88 -12.15 18.36
CA ILE A 338 28.42 -13.50 18.57
C ILE A 338 29.69 -13.44 19.42
N ALA A 339 30.50 -12.39 19.26
CA ALA A 339 31.75 -12.20 19.98
C ALA A 339 31.57 -12.28 21.51
N PRO A 340 32.53 -12.86 22.26
CA PRO A 340 33.80 -13.43 21.79
C PRO A 340 33.70 -14.88 21.31
N ARG A 341 32.51 -15.47 21.14
CA ARG A 341 32.37 -16.89 20.81
C ARG A 341 32.87 -17.18 19.39
N PRO A 342 33.38 -18.39 19.10
CA PRO A 342 33.86 -18.74 17.77
C PRO A 342 32.84 -18.52 16.66
N LEU A 343 33.23 -17.75 15.64
CA LEU A 343 32.50 -17.53 14.40
C LEU A 343 33.39 -17.89 13.21
N LEU A 344 32.91 -18.80 12.38
CA LEU A 344 33.56 -19.26 11.16
C LEU A 344 32.76 -18.77 9.96
N THR A 345 33.43 -18.13 9.01
CA THR A 345 32.86 -17.79 7.72
C THR A 345 33.62 -18.52 6.63
N ALA A 346 32.91 -19.05 5.65
CA ALA A 346 33.52 -19.74 4.52
C ALA A 346 32.91 -19.27 3.21
N THR A 347 33.78 -19.01 2.22
CA THR A 347 33.38 -18.57 0.89
C THR A 347 34.16 -19.32 -0.18
N THR A 348 33.48 -19.72 -1.24
CA THR A 348 34.03 -20.37 -2.42
C THR A 348 34.44 -19.31 -3.44
N PRO A 349 35.69 -19.31 -3.92
CA PRO A 349 36.11 -18.41 -4.99
C PRO A 349 35.24 -18.58 -6.26
N GLY A 350 34.67 -17.47 -6.73
CA GLY A 350 33.70 -17.49 -7.84
C GLY A 350 32.30 -17.98 -7.47
N GLY A 351 32.03 -18.20 -6.18
CA GLY A 351 30.73 -18.56 -5.63
C GLY A 351 29.71 -17.41 -5.65
N LEU A 352 28.57 -17.62 -5.00
CA LEU A 352 27.47 -16.64 -5.00
C LEU A 352 27.79 -15.42 -4.12
N ALA A 353 28.53 -15.61 -3.03
CA ALA A 353 28.97 -14.51 -2.19
C ALA A 353 30.16 -13.80 -2.84
N SER A 354 30.14 -12.47 -2.84
CA SER A 354 31.23 -11.68 -3.42
C SER A 354 32.45 -11.73 -2.50
N LEU A 355 33.54 -12.37 -2.94
CA LEU A 355 34.77 -12.48 -2.15
C LEU A 355 35.30 -11.11 -1.66
N SER A 356 35.21 -10.06 -2.48
CA SER A 356 35.66 -8.72 -2.09
C SER A 356 34.78 -8.14 -0.98
N LYS A 357 33.45 -8.26 -1.10
CA LYS A 357 32.50 -7.84 -0.07
C LYS A 357 32.64 -8.65 1.21
N ALA A 358 32.83 -9.97 1.11
CA ALA A 358 33.05 -10.86 2.24
C ALA A 358 34.33 -10.49 3.00
N ARG A 359 35.44 -10.22 2.29
CA ARG A 359 36.69 -9.75 2.89
C ARG A 359 36.54 -8.39 3.57
N ALA A 360 35.84 -7.45 2.94
CA ALA A 360 35.59 -6.12 3.50
C ALA A 360 34.76 -6.21 4.79
N GLU A 361 33.69 -7.00 4.78
CA GLU A 361 32.83 -7.17 5.96
C GLU A 361 33.53 -7.93 7.08
N ALA A 362 34.34 -8.94 6.74
CA ALA A 362 35.18 -9.64 7.71
C ALA A 362 36.21 -8.70 8.36
N ALA A 363 36.79 -7.76 7.61
CA ALA A 363 37.68 -6.75 8.18
C ALA A 363 36.95 -5.85 9.19
N ARG A 364 35.71 -5.45 8.90
CA ARG A 364 34.85 -4.72 9.87
C ARG A 364 34.57 -5.56 11.12
N ALA A 365 34.21 -6.83 10.97
CA ALA A 365 33.89 -7.72 12.09
C ALA A 365 35.08 -7.99 13.02
N ARG A 366 36.30 -8.09 12.47
CA ARG A 366 37.54 -8.38 13.23
C ARG A 366 37.79 -7.41 14.39
N ARG A 367 37.40 -6.14 14.27
CA ARG A 367 37.62 -5.13 15.31
C ARG A 367 36.97 -5.50 16.65
N PHE A 368 35.80 -6.15 16.61
CA PHE A 368 35.07 -6.54 17.82
C PHE A 368 35.78 -7.69 18.55
N TYR A 369 36.28 -8.67 17.81
CA TYR A 369 37.06 -9.78 18.37
C TYR A 369 38.44 -9.33 18.86
N GLN A 370 39.09 -8.40 18.16
CA GLN A 370 40.35 -7.79 18.58
C GLN A 370 40.19 -7.01 19.88
N GLY A 371 39.14 -6.20 20.01
CA GLY A 371 38.85 -5.44 21.23
C GLY A 371 38.66 -6.34 22.46
N LEU A 372 38.15 -7.56 22.27
CA LEU A 372 37.98 -8.56 23.32
C LEU A 372 39.20 -9.47 23.53
N GLY A 373 40.28 -9.30 22.76
CA GLY A 373 41.45 -10.18 22.81
C GLY A 373 41.18 -11.62 22.34
N ALA A 374 40.15 -11.83 21.52
CA ALA A 374 39.69 -13.15 21.05
C ALA A 374 39.78 -13.26 19.52
N THR A 375 40.86 -12.75 18.92
CA THR A 375 41.00 -12.65 17.45
C THR A 375 40.96 -14.03 16.78
N GLU A 376 41.50 -15.04 17.44
CA GLU A 376 41.53 -16.45 17.04
C GLU A 376 40.14 -17.09 16.95
N HIS A 377 39.13 -16.50 17.59
CA HIS A 377 37.74 -16.97 17.54
C HIS A 377 37.01 -16.51 16.27
N PHE A 378 37.52 -15.54 15.51
CA PHE A 378 36.95 -15.16 14.22
C PHE A 378 37.80 -15.70 13.07
N THR A 379 37.30 -16.75 12.42
CA THR A 379 38.01 -17.43 11.32
C THR A 379 37.28 -17.22 9.99
N THR A 380 38.00 -16.75 8.98
CA THR A 380 37.51 -16.63 7.60
C THR A 380 38.26 -17.58 6.69
N MET A 381 37.55 -18.43 5.93
CA MET A 381 38.14 -19.43 5.04
C MET A 381 37.71 -19.22 3.61
N GLU A 382 38.65 -19.35 2.68
CA GLU A 382 38.38 -19.41 1.25
C GLU A 382 38.61 -20.85 0.80
N VAL A 383 37.55 -21.52 0.36
CA VAL A 383 37.58 -22.97 0.09
C VAL A 383 37.04 -23.25 -1.31
N ALA A 384 37.90 -23.76 -2.18
CA ALA A 384 37.55 -24.07 -3.57
C ALA A 384 36.57 -25.24 -3.69
N ASP A 385 36.84 -26.33 -2.97
CA ASP A 385 36.08 -27.57 -3.07
C ASP A 385 35.59 -28.05 -1.70
N SER A 386 34.40 -28.64 -1.66
CA SER A 386 33.83 -29.26 -0.45
C SER A 386 33.78 -28.30 0.76
N VAL A 387 33.42 -27.03 0.51
CA VAL A 387 33.39 -25.96 1.52
C VAL A 387 32.61 -26.36 2.78
N MET A 388 31.50 -27.08 2.63
CA MET A 388 30.72 -27.60 3.76
C MET A 388 31.47 -28.62 4.59
N ARG A 389 32.16 -29.59 3.96
CA ARG A 389 32.95 -30.61 4.66
C ARG A 389 34.09 -29.98 5.44
N VAL A 390 34.86 -29.09 4.79
CA VAL A 390 35.99 -28.38 5.41
C VAL A 390 35.51 -27.56 6.61
N THR A 391 34.40 -26.83 6.45
CA THR A 391 33.84 -26.01 7.52
C THR A 391 33.31 -26.85 8.68
N ALA A 392 32.59 -27.94 8.40
CA ALA A 392 32.07 -28.85 9.41
C ALA A 392 33.20 -29.48 10.24
N LEU A 393 34.27 -29.95 9.58
CA LEU A 393 35.45 -30.49 10.26
C LEU A 393 36.14 -29.42 11.11
N LYS A 394 36.35 -28.22 10.58
CA LYS A 394 36.95 -27.12 11.35
C LYS A 394 36.09 -26.74 12.57
N LEU A 395 34.77 -26.67 12.41
CA LEU A 395 33.83 -26.41 13.50
C LEU A 395 33.91 -27.50 14.57
N SER A 396 34.03 -28.78 14.18
CA SER A 396 34.19 -29.88 15.13
C SER A 396 35.45 -29.75 15.99
N THR A 397 36.56 -29.20 15.45
CA THR A 397 37.78 -28.97 16.25
C THR A 397 37.62 -27.92 17.35
N LEU A 398 36.61 -27.05 17.24
CA LEU A 398 36.29 -26.03 18.24
C LEU A 398 35.35 -26.58 19.32
N LEU A 399 34.80 -27.78 19.12
CA LEU A 399 33.97 -28.49 20.08
C LEU A 399 34.79 -29.66 20.64
N PRO A 400 35.48 -29.52 21.79
CA PRO A 400 36.37 -30.55 22.30
C PRO A 400 35.61 -31.89 22.47
N GLY A 401 36.13 -32.98 21.89
CA GLY A 401 35.47 -34.29 21.81
C GLY A 401 36.42 -35.43 21.41
N ASP A 402 35.89 -36.64 21.25
CA ASP A 402 36.65 -37.84 20.85
C ASP A 402 37.07 -37.71 19.37
N SER A 403 38.37 -37.53 19.14
CA SER A 403 38.96 -37.35 17.81
C SER A 403 39.13 -38.65 17.02
N THR A 404 38.71 -39.81 17.57
CA THR A 404 38.85 -41.10 16.88
C THR A 404 37.77 -41.27 15.81
N GLU A 405 38.18 -41.17 14.55
CA GLU A 405 37.30 -41.46 13.40
C GLU A 405 36.82 -42.91 13.44
N ARG A 406 35.49 -43.10 13.38
CA ARG A 406 34.89 -44.41 13.12
C ARG A 406 33.87 -44.28 12.00
N PRO A 407 34.06 -44.98 10.86
CA PRO A 407 33.09 -44.93 9.78
C PRO A 407 31.74 -45.48 10.27
N LEU A 408 30.67 -44.73 9.99
CA LEU A 408 29.30 -45.08 10.33
C LEU A 408 28.50 -45.29 9.04
N GLU A 409 27.72 -46.38 8.99
CA GLU A 409 26.89 -46.69 7.83
C GLU A 409 25.48 -46.11 7.98
N LEU A 410 25.12 -45.20 7.06
CA LEU A 410 23.77 -44.63 6.96
C LEU A 410 22.96 -45.45 5.94
N ARG A 411 22.10 -46.34 6.42
CA ARG A 411 21.28 -47.24 5.58
C ARG A 411 19.89 -46.70 5.29
N PHE A 412 19.34 -45.92 6.21
CA PHE A 412 18.00 -45.36 6.08
C PHE A 412 17.91 -44.36 4.91
N ARG A 413 16.80 -44.41 4.16
CA ARG A 413 16.53 -43.55 3.00
C ARG A 413 15.07 -43.11 3.01
N PHE A 414 14.82 -41.94 2.43
CA PHE A 414 13.49 -41.40 2.18
C PHE A 414 13.11 -41.57 0.72
N SER A 415 11.87 -41.99 0.48
CA SER A 415 11.27 -41.88 -0.85
C SER A 415 11.00 -40.41 -1.21
N PRO A 416 11.06 -40.02 -2.50
CA PRO A 416 10.69 -38.68 -2.93
C PRO A 416 9.27 -38.27 -2.49
N GLU A 417 8.32 -39.21 -2.44
CA GLU A 417 6.96 -38.97 -1.98
C GLU A 417 6.90 -38.56 -0.50
N GLU A 418 7.71 -39.20 0.36
CA GLU A 418 7.78 -38.85 1.79
C GLU A 418 8.39 -37.47 2.02
N VAL A 419 9.42 -37.11 1.24
CA VAL A 419 10.04 -35.78 1.29
C VAL A 419 9.02 -34.71 0.92
N ASN A 420 8.34 -34.90 -0.22
CA ASN A 420 7.31 -33.96 -0.70
C ASN A 420 6.17 -33.80 0.30
N LYS A 421 5.70 -34.91 0.89
CA LYS A 421 4.62 -34.88 1.89
C LYS A 421 5.00 -34.02 3.10
N ARG A 422 6.18 -34.26 3.69
CA ARG A 422 6.64 -33.51 4.88
C ARG A 422 6.89 -32.04 4.60
N ARG A 423 7.49 -31.74 3.44
CA ARG A 423 7.70 -30.37 2.98
C ARG A 423 6.38 -29.62 2.86
N ASN A 424 5.35 -30.26 2.28
CA ASN A 424 4.03 -29.66 2.14
C ASN A 424 3.35 -29.46 3.50
N GLU A 425 3.34 -30.47 4.37
CA GLU A 425 2.79 -30.35 5.72
C GLU A 425 3.45 -29.20 6.50
N HIS A 426 4.78 -29.06 6.42
CA HIS A 426 5.49 -27.98 7.11
C HIS A 426 5.12 -26.59 6.57
N PHE A 427 5.03 -26.46 5.25
CA PHE A 427 4.60 -25.21 4.61
C PHE A 427 3.16 -24.85 4.98
N GLU A 428 2.24 -25.82 4.97
CA GLU A 428 0.83 -25.64 5.35
C GLU A 428 0.69 -25.24 6.83
N GLU A 429 1.42 -25.87 7.75
CA GLU A 429 1.42 -25.51 9.18
C GLU A 429 1.87 -24.05 9.40
N LEU A 430 2.97 -23.63 8.75
CA LEU A 430 3.44 -22.25 8.85
C LEU A 430 2.43 -21.26 8.23
N TYR A 431 1.83 -21.62 7.10
CA TYR A 431 0.81 -20.81 6.46
C TYR A 431 -0.41 -20.63 7.36
N SER A 432 -0.95 -21.70 7.94
CA SER A 432 -2.06 -21.67 8.89
C SER A 432 -1.75 -20.84 10.13
N TYR A 433 -0.55 -21.00 10.71
CA TYR A 433 -0.11 -20.18 11.84
C TYR A 433 -0.13 -18.67 11.53
N LEU A 434 0.37 -18.28 10.35
CA LEU A 434 0.41 -16.87 9.95
C LEU A 434 -1.00 -16.31 9.67
N HIS A 435 -1.89 -17.10 9.09
CA HIS A 435 -3.29 -16.73 8.90
C HIS A 435 -4.04 -16.57 10.23
N ALA A 436 -3.79 -17.43 11.22
CA ALA A 436 -4.37 -17.25 12.56
C ALA A 436 -3.91 -15.94 13.21
N LEU A 437 -2.65 -15.51 13.00
CA LEU A 437 -2.17 -14.21 13.48
C LEU A 437 -2.82 -13.02 12.75
N ASP A 438 -3.15 -13.16 11.46
CA ASP A 438 -3.93 -12.16 10.71
C ASP A 438 -5.33 -12.01 11.33
N GLU A 439 -6.02 -13.14 11.57
CA GLU A 439 -7.34 -13.16 12.22
C GLU A 439 -7.31 -12.51 13.63
N ASP A 440 -6.26 -12.77 14.41
CA ASP A 440 -6.06 -12.18 15.74
C ASP A 440 -5.69 -10.68 15.70
N SER A 441 -5.16 -10.18 14.58
CA SER A 441 -4.62 -8.82 14.46
C SER A 441 -5.66 -7.73 14.75
N GLU A 442 -6.94 -7.99 14.44
CA GLU A 442 -8.03 -7.08 14.73
C GLU A 442 -8.19 -6.84 16.25
N GLN A 443 -8.12 -7.91 17.04
CA GLN A 443 -8.20 -7.82 18.50
C GLN A 443 -6.96 -7.13 19.09
N VAL A 444 -5.78 -7.38 18.49
CA VAL A 444 -4.53 -6.69 18.85
C VAL A 444 -4.67 -5.18 18.65
N ARG A 445 -5.14 -4.73 17.47
CA ARG A 445 -5.35 -3.30 17.19
C ARG A 445 -6.38 -2.67 18.11
N LYS A 446 -7.55 -3.32 18.30
CA LYS A 446 -8.62 -2.81 19.18
C LYS A 446 -8.13 -2.61 20.61
N LYS A 447 -7.37 -3.57 21.15
CA LYS A 447 -6.78 -3.48 22.49
C LYS A 447 -5.69 -2.40 22.59
N TYR A 448 -4.91 -2.22 21.53
CA TYR A 448 -3.79 -1.27 21.51
C TYR A 448 -4.28 0.18 21.38
N TRP A 449 -5.17 0.46 20.42
CA TRP A 449 -5.60 1.83 20.13
C TRP A 449 -6.77 2.32 20.98
N GLN A 450 -7.70 1.44 21.33
CA GLN A 450 -8.83 1.78 22.21
C GLN A 450 -9.62 3.02 21.74
N LEU A 451 -9.84 3.14 20.43
CA LEU A 451 -10.47 4.33 19.83
C LEU A 451 -11.83 4.63 20.46
N GLU A 452 -12.73 3.64 20.48
CA GLU A 452 -14.11 3.78 20.98
C GLU A 452 -14.17 4.23 22.45
N SER A 453 -13.27 3.72 23.29
CA SER A 453 -13.23 4.04 24.72
C SER A 453 -12.39 5.28 25.07
N THR A 454 -11.79 5.95 24.07
CA THR A 454 -10.98 7.16 24.31
C THR A 454 -11.87 8.37 24.63
N PRO A 455 -11.80 8.95 25.84
CA PRO A 455 -12.67 10.05 26.24
C PRO A 455 -12.28 11.36 25.53
N PRO A 456 -13.22 12.32 25.36
CA PRO A 456 -13.00 13.54 24.58
C PRO A 456 -11.72 14.33 24.88
N GLN A 457 -11.34 14.43 26.16
CA GLN A 457 -10.14 15.16 26.59
C GLN A 457 -8.81 14.53 26.12
N ASP A 458 -8.80 13.20 25.90
CA ASP A 458 -7.58 12.45 25.58
C ASP A 458 -7.41 12.21 24.07
N ARG A 459 -8.45 12.46 23.27
CA ARG A 459 -8.44 12.22 21.80
C ARG A 459 -7.27 12.90 21.11
N LYS A 460 -6.95 14.15 21.46
CA LYS A 460 -5.81 14.88 20.87
C LYS A 460 -4.49 14.16 21.09
N GLN A 461 -4.25 13.66 22.31
CA GLN A 461 -3.05 12.90 22.62
C GLN A 461 -3.06 11.54 21.90
N LYS A 462 -4.20 10.83 21.92
CA LYS A 462 -4.35 9.55 21.21
C LYS A 462 -4.02 9.68 19.73
N ILE A 463 -4.49 10.74 19.07
CA ILE A 463 -4.17 10.98 17.65
C ILE A 463 -2.71 11.33 17.43
N ALA A 464 -2.06 12.04 18.35
CA ALA A 464 -0.62 12.27 18.27
C ALA A 464 0.17 10.96 18.37
N GLU A 465 -0.24 10.03 19.25
CA GLU A 465 0.35 8.68 19.37
C GLU A 465 0.18 7.87 18.08
N ILE A 466 -1.03 7.87 17.50
CA ILE A 466 -1.34 7.19 16.24
C ILE A 466 -0.48 7.75 15.10
N ARG A 467 -0.42 9.08 14.96
CA ARG A 467 0.40 9.74 13.93
C ARG A 467 1.89 9.48 14.13
N ALA A 468 2.39 9.46 15.35
CA ALA A 468 3.79 9.15 15.63
C ALA A 468 4.14 7.71 15.22
N SER A 469 3.28 6.73 15.57
CA SER A 469 3.47 5.34 15.15
C SER A 469 3.31 5.17 13.63
N LEU A 470 2.42 5.92 12.98
CA LEU A 470 2.28 5.90 11.53
C LEU A 470 3.51 6.55 10.86
N ALA A 471 4.04 7.63 11.42
CA ALA A 471 5.23 8.30 10.90
C ALA A 471 6.48 7.40 10.96
N GLU A 472 6.61 6.64 12.04
CA GLU A 472 7.63 5.59 12.19
C GLU A 472 7.46 4.48 11.16
N LEU A 473 6.23 3.97 10.98
CA LEU A 473 5.96 2.95 9.97
C LEU A 473 6.26 3.45 8.57
N VAL A 474 5.77 4.63 8.18
CA VAL A 474 6.01 5.21 6.85
C VAL A 474 7.49 5.51 6.62
N GLY A 475 8.24 5.85 7.67
CA GLY A 475 9.60 6.34 7.57
C GLY A 475 9.60 7.79 7.08
N VAL A 476 8.87 8.68 7.75
CA VAL A 476 8.75 10.09 7.36
C VAL A 476 10.13 10.74 7.27
N ILE A 477 10.44 11.30 6.10
CA ILE A 477 11.66 12.06 5.87
C ILE A 477 11.45 13.46 6.46
N PRO A 478 12.25 13.91 7.42
CA PRO A 478 12.12 15.26 7.98
C PRO A 478 12.27 16.31 6.88
N SER A 479 11.34 17.27 6.82
CA SER A 479 11.49 18.43 5.93
C SER A 479 12.63 19.31 6.44
N ASP A 480 13.63 19.53 5.59
CA ASP A 480 14.77 20.42 5.86
C ASP A 480 14.51 21.88 5.46
N LYS A 481 13.29 22.18 4.96
CA LYS A 481 12.92 23.47 4.36
C LYS A 481 13.90 23.94 3.29
N ALA A 482 14.53 23.01 2.57
CA ALA A 482 15.36 23.36 1.42
C ALA A 482 14.58 24.26 0.44
N PRO A 483 15.26 25.09 -0.38
CA PRO A 483 14.60 25.87 -1.42
C PRO A 483 13.77 24.98 -2.37
N LEU A 484 12.59 25.46 -2.79
CA LEU A 484 11.69 24.73 -3.69
C LEU A 484 12.16 24.73 -5.16
N HIS A 485 12.93 25.74 -5.55
CA HIS A 485 13.27 26.06 -6.95
C HIS A 485 12.13 25.77 -7.93
N PRO A 486 10.96 26.43 -7.74
CA PRO A 486 9.79 26.14 -8.54
C PRO A 486 10.05 26.56 -9.99
N ARG A 487 9.91 25.60 -10.91
CA ARG A 487 9.98 25.83 -12.35
C ARG A 487 8.61 25.61 -12.96
N THR A 488 8.13 26.56 -13.74
CA THR A 488 6.81 26.45 -14.37
C THR A 488 6.80 26.82 -15.84
N ALA A 489 5.86 26.24 -16.58
CA ALA A 489 5.61 26.59 -17.97
C ALA A 489 4.10 26.62 -18.24
N PHE A 490 3.63 27.71 -18.83
CA PHE A 490 2.27 27.78 -19.35
C PHE A 490 2.04 26.77 -20.47
N ILE A 491 0.94 26.00 -20.38
CA ILE A 491 0.60 24.94 -21.34
C ILE A 491 -0.77 25.08 -21.98
N GLY A 492 -1.58 26.03 -21.52
CA GLY A 492 -2.88 26.30 -22.14
C GLY A 492 -3.78 27.20 -21.30
N GLU A 493 -4.82 27.69 -21.93
CA GLU A 493 -5.87 28.48 -21.30
C GLU A 493 -7.23 28.14 -21.88
N THR A 494 -8.26 28.28 -21.04
CA THR A 494 -9.68 28.28 -21.44
C THR A 494 -10.27 29.65 -21.09
N ASP A 495 -11.56 29.86 -21.34
CA ASP A 495 -12.27 31.04 -20.82
C ASP A 495 -12.43 30.99 -19.28
N LYS A 496 -12.21 29.83 -18.65
CA LYS A 496 -12.38 29.63 -17.20
C LYS A 496 -11.09 29.60 -16.39
N PHE A 497 -9.99 29.07 -16.93
CA PHE A 497 -8.74 28.89 -16.18
C PHE A 497 -7.50 28.93 -17.08
N LEU A 498 -6.34 29.06 -16.43
CA LEU A 498 -5.00 28.95 -17.01
C LEU A 498 -4.36 27.65 -16.52
N ALA A 499 -3.55 27.00 -17.34
CA ALA A 499 -2.88 25.73 -17.03
C ALA A 499 -1.36 25.85 -17.12
N PHE A 500 -0.67 25.27 -16.14
CA PHE A 500 0.79 25.29 -16.02
C PHE A 500 1.33 23.91 -15.71
N GLU A 501 2.49 23.58 -16.27
CA GLU A 501 3.38 22.53 -15.75
C GLU A 501 4.19 23.08 -14.59
N VAL A 502 4.45 22.24 -13.59
CA VAL A 502 5.17 22.60 -12.37
C VAL A 502 6.20 21.51 -12.05
N LEU A 503 7.43 21.92 -11.77
CA LEU A 503 8.52 21.08 -11.28
C LEU A 503 9.12 21.70 -10.01
N LEU A 504 9.22 20.91 -8.95
CA LEU A 504 9.69 21.32 -7.62
C LEU A 504 10.83 20.42 -7.16
N ASP A 505 11.83 20.99 -6.48
CA ASP A 505 12.82 20.20 -5.74
C ASP A 505 12.16 19.64 -4.47
N ALA A 506 12.02 18.32 -4.41
CA ALA A 506 11.35 17.63 -3.31
C ALA A 506 12.34 17.13 -2.24
N LEU A 507 13.39 16.45 -2.68
CA LEU A 507 14.52 15.97 -1.86
C LEU A 507 15.81 16.15 -2.68
N PRO A 508 17.00 16.00 -2.07
CA PRO A 508 18.25 16.03 -2.83
C PRO A 508 18.25 15.03 -4.00
N GLY A 509 18.20 15.58 -5.22
CA GLY A 509 18.15 14.80 -6.47
C GLY A 509 16.80 14.15 -6.80
N VAL A 510 15.71 14.53 -6.12
CA VAL A 510 14.35 14.03 -6.40
C VAL A 510 13.40 15.21 -6.62
N HIS A 511 12.66 15.17 -7.72
CA HIS A 511 11.71 16.21 -8.07
C HIS A 511 10.25 15.77 -7.87
N ALA A 512 9.40 16.73 -7.51
CA ALA A 512 7.94 16.59 -7.61
C ALA A 512 7.46 17.33 -8.86
N TYR A 513 6.64 16.66 -9.67
CA TYR A 513 6.09 17.22 -10.89
C TYR A 513 4.56 17.21 -10.85
N GLY A 514 3.90 18.15 -11.52
CA GLY A 514 2.45 18.17 -11.67
C GLY A 514 1.93 19.29 -12.55
N GLN A 515 0.63 19.25 -12.84
CA GLN A 515 -0.09 20.33 -13.52
C GLN A 515 -0.89 21.18 -12.54
N LEU A 516 -0.87 22.50 -12.72
CA LEU A 516 -1.61 23.48 -11.93
C LEU A 516 -2.65 24.18 -12.81
N LEU A 517 -3.91 24.18 -12.37
CA LEU A 517 -4.97 24.99 -12.95
C LEU A 517 -5.29 26.20 -12.06
N VAL A 518 -5.30 27.40 -12.65
CA VAL A 518 -5.55 28.68 -11.98
C VAL A 518 -6.79 29.34 -12.60
N PRO A 519 -7.90 29.51 -11.86
CA PRO A 519 -9.11 30.14 -12.38
C PRO A 519 -8.89 31.58 -12.88
N ARG A 520 -9.46 31.96 -14.03
CA ARG A 520 -9.24 33.27 -14.68
C ARG A 520 -9.77 34.48 -13.91
N ALA A 521 -10.87 34.34 -13.16
CA ALA A 521 -11.33 35.43 -12.29
C ALA A 521 -10.25 35.83 -11.25
N ALA A 522 -9.37 34.89 -10.90
CA ALA A 522 -8.19 35.12 -10.05
C ALA A 522 -7.07 35.88 -10.76
N ALA A 523 -6.96 35.77 -12.09
CA ALA A 523 -5.98 36.49 -12.89
C ALA A 523 -6.35 37.99 -13.06
N GLY A 524 -7.61 38.36 -12.81
CA GLY A 524 -8.14 39.72 -13.00
C GLY A 524 -8.56 40.48 -11.72
N SER A 525 -8.94 39.81 -10.63
CA SER A 525 -9.26 40.48 -9.35
C SER A 525 -8.63 39.76 -8.14
N MET A 526 -7.54 40.32 -7.61
CA MET A 526 -6.80 39.82 -6.44
C MET A 526 -7.44 40.16 -5.08
N HIS A 527 -8.78 40.23 -4.97
CA HIS A 527 -9.40 40.71 -3.72
C HIS A 527 -9.61 39.62 -2.65
N ASP A 528 -9.66 38.32 -3.00
CA ASP A 528 -9.73 37.21 -2.06
C ASP A 528 -8.84 36.03 -2.49
N ALA A 529 -8.06 35.47 -1.56
CA ALA A 529 -7.21 34.31 -1.81
C ALA A 529 -8.04 33.02 -2.01
N LEU A 530 -7.67 32.18 -2.98
CA LEU A 530 -8.47 31.05 -3.45
C LEU A 530 -8.21 29.74 -2.70
N PRO A 531 -9.25 28.90 -2.50
CA PRO A 531 -9.08 27.53 -2.03
C PRO A 531 -8.44 26.62 -3.09
N VAL A 532 -7.72 25.60 -2.62
CA VAL A 532 -6.98 24.64 -3.44
C VAL A 532 -7.48 23.21 -3.22
N VAL A 533 -7.53 22.41 -4.28
CA VAL A 533 -7.69 20.95 -4.19
C VAL A 533 -6.53 20.25 -4.88
N ILE A 534 -5.76 19.47 -4.12
CA ILE A 534 -4.78 18.54 -4.68
C ILE A 534 -5.53 17.31 -5.17
N CYS A 535 -5.42 17.00 -6.47
CA CYS A 535 -6.18 15.97 -7.14
C CYS A 535 -5.24 14.84 -7.60
N GLN A 536 -5.21 13.72 -6.88
CA GLN A 536 -4.26 12.63 -7.09
C GLN A 536 -4.86 11.52 -7.97
N HIS A 537 -4.19 11.23 -9.08
CA HIS A 537 -4.51 10.09 -9.94
C HIS A 537 -3.99 8.76 -9.37
N GLY A 538 -4.53 7.64 -9.86
CA GLY A 538 -4.06 6.28 -9.55
C GLY A 538 -2.88 5.82 -10.42
N PHE A 539 -2.48 4.54 -10.29
CA PHE A 539 -1.29 3.99 -10.97
C PHE A 539 -1.32 4.12 -12.49
N GLY A 540 -2.46 3.88 -13.15
CA GLY A 540 -2.58 4.03 -14.60
C GLY A 540 -2.85 5.47 -15.07
N GLY A 541 -2.87 6.45 -14.15
CA GLY A 541 -3.27 7.82 -14.41
C GLY A 541 -2.12 8.78 -14.65
N ALA A 542 -2.48 10.03 -14.94
CA ALA A 542 -1.57 11.15 -15.15
C ALA A 542 -2.27 12.49 -14.86
N PRO A 543 -1.53 13.55 -14.52
CA PRO A 543 -2.07 14.90 -14.35
C PRO A 543 -3.04 15.31 -15.45
N LYS A 544 -2.68 15.06 -16.72
CA LYS A 544 -3.51 15.41 -17.89
C LYS A 544 -4.91 14.79 -17.88
N TYR A 545 -5.08 13.58 -17.32
CA TYR A 545 -6.40 12.94 -17.24
C TYR A 545 -7.26 13.52 -16.11
N VAL A 546 -6.63 14.14 -15.12
CA VAL A 546 -7.31 14.87 -14.04
C VAL A 546 -7.68 16.28 -14.47
N THR A 547 -6.78 16.96 -15.19
CA THR A 547 -6.91 18.37 -15.57
C THR A 547 -7.61 18.59 -16.91
N GLY A 548 -7.68 17.58 -17.78
CA GLY A 548 -8.19 17.74 -19.14
C GLY A 548 -7.23 18.48 -20.08
N VAL A 549 -5.98 18.75 -19.67
CA VAL A 549 -5.03 19.56 -20.43
C VAL A 549 -3.83 18.71 -20.89
N GLY A 550 -3.67 18.56 -22.20
CA GLY A 550 -2.54 17.85 -22.83
C GLY A 550 -2.95 17.10 -24.09
N SER A 551 -2.00 16.41 -24.72
CA SER A 551 -2.25 15.53 -25.86
C SER A 551 -2.73 14.13 -25.42
N GLU A 552 -3.41 13.42 -26.32
CA GLU A 552 -3.86 12.03 -26.13
C GLU A 552 -4.80 11.84 -24.93
N LEU A 553 -5.79 12.73 -24.77
CA LEU A 553 -6.78 12.66 -23.69
C LEU A 553 -7.75 11.47 -23.84
N GLU A 554 -7.90 10.91 -25.05
CA GLU A 554 -8.89 9.89 -25.37
C GLU A 554 -8.53 8.47 -24.86
N SER A 555 -7.33 8.25 -24.30
CA SER A 555 -6.83 6.91 -23.99
C SER A 555 -7.05 6.41 -22.55
N ASN A 556 -7.53 7.25 -21.61
CA ASN A 556 -7.65 6.85 -20.19
C ASN A 556 -8.56 7.76 -19.29
N ASP A 557 -9.44 8.58 -19.86
CA ASP A 557 -10.32 9.51 -19.11
C ASP A 557 -11.60 8.84 -18.54
N ASP A 558 -11.74 7.52 -18.70
CA ASP A 558 -12.95 6.76 -18.32
C ASP A 558 -13.21 6.70 -16.81
N PHE A 559 -12.24 7.08 -15.98
CA PHE A 559 -12.33 7.02 -14.51
C PHE A 559 -12.27 8.37 -13.81
N TYR A 560 -11.56 9.34 -14.42
CA TYR A 560 -11.28 10.63 -13.80
C TYR A 560 -12.30 11.68 -14.26
N HIS A 561 -12.77 11.58 -15.50
CA HIS A 561 -13.73 12.51 -16.10
C HIS A 561 -13.32 13.97 -15.93
N ARG A 562 -12.00 14.20 -15.97
CA ARG A 562 -11.37 15.52 -15.77
C ARG A 562 -11.89 16.25 -14.54
N PHE A 563 -12.12 15.54 -13.43
CA PHE A 563 -12.72 16.15 -12.24
C PHE A 563 -11.93 17.36 -11.70
N GLY A 564 -10.63 17.46 -11.98
CA GLY A 564 -9.81 18.64 -11.68
C GLY A 564 -10.19 19.84 -12.56
N GLU A 565 -10.45 19.65 -13.85
CA GLU A 565 -11.01 20.68 -14.73
C GLU A 565 -12.33 21.23 -14.16
N ARG A 566 -13.23 20.32 -13.76
CA ARG A 566 -14.53 20.69 -13.18
C ARG A 566 -14.43 21.46 -11.88
N LEU A 567 -13.42 21.19 -11.06
CA LEU A 567 -13.12 21.98 -9.87
C LEU A 567 -12.55 23.36 -10.22
N ALA A 568 -11.67 23.45 -11.22
CA ALA A 568 -11.12 24.72 -11.69
C ALA A 568 -12.21 25.65 -12.25
N GLU A 569 -13.15 25.12 -13.04
CA GLU A 569 -14.34 25.84 -13.52
C GLU A 569 -15.21 26.40 -12.38
N ARG A 570 -15.20 25.72 -11.21
CA ARG A 570 -15.90 26.15 -9.99
C ARG A 570 -15.10 27.16 -9.16
N GLY A 571 -13.91 27.55 -9.62
CA GLY A 571 -13.05 28.56 -9.01
C GLY A 571 -12.11 28.01 -7.94
N TYR A 572 -11.79 26.72 -7.96
CA TYR A 572 -10.73 26.15 -7.14
C TYR A 572 -9.41 26.21 -7.90
N VAL A 573 -8.32 26.53 -7.21
CA VAL A 573 -6.99 26.19 -7.74
C VAL A 573 -6.86 24.66 -7.66
N VAL A 574 -6.40 24.03 -8.74
CA VAL A 574 -6.23 22.58 -8.78
C VAL A 574 -4.78 22.25 -9.03
N PHE A 575 -4.21 21.36 -8.22
CA PHE A 575 -2.90 20.80 -8.45
C PHE A 575 -3.00 19.30 -8.63
N ALA A 576 -2.63 18.79 -9.80
CA ALA A 576 -2.63 17.38 -10.15
C ALA A 576 -1.17 16.89 -10.29
N PRO A 577 -0.61 16.25 -9.25
CA PRO A 577 0.80 15.84 -9.25
C PRO A 577 1.06 14.38 -9.68
N TYR A 578 2.24 14.14 -10.26
CA TYR A 578 2.94 12.86 -10.17
C TYR A 578 3.63 12.76 -8.80
N LEU A 579 2.84 12.67 -7.72
CA LEU A 579 3.41 12.20 -6.46
C LEU A 579 3.84 10.75 -6.68
N THR A 580 2.90 9.89 -7.04
CA THR A 580 3.21 8.50 -7.40
C THR A 580 3.65 8.39 -8.85
N VAL A 581 4.76 7.69 -9.11
CA VAL A 581 5.16 7.33 -10.48
C VAL A 581 4.12 6.38 -11.08
N PRO A 582 3.33 6.80 -12.09
CA PRO A 582 2.39 5.91 -12.75
C PRO A 582 3.11 4.81 -13.53
N VAL A 583 2.38 3.72 -13.72
CA VAL A 583 2.82 2.47 -14.33
C VAL A 583 1.61 1.84 -14.99
N ASP A 584 1.78 1.26 -16.18
CA ASP A 584 0.68 0.58 -16.86
C ASP A 584 0.13 -0.56 -15.97
N THR A 585 -1.18 -0.55 -15.76
CA THR A 585 -1.90 -1.48 -14.88
C THR A 585 -2.76 -2.48 -15.63
N THR A 586 -2.71 -2.49 -16.95
CA THR A 586 -3.46 -3.44 -17.77
C THR A 586 -2.70 -4.77 -17.91
N PRO A 587 -3.36 -5.93 -17.85
CA PRO A 587 -2.71 -7.19 -18.23
C PRO A 587 -2.25 -7.16 -19.70
N PRO A 588 -1.03 -7.65 -20.04
CA PRO A 588 -0.06 -8.35 -19.19
C PRO A 588 0.94 -7.44 -18.45
N ASN A 589 0.84 -6.11 -18.61
CA ASN A 589 1.81 -5.13 -18.12
C ASN A 589 1.88 -5.03 -16.58
N ILE A 590 0.91 -5.58 -15.84
CA ILE A 590 0.96 -5.73 -14.37
C ILE A 590 2.21 -6.49 -13.91
N VAL A 591 2.69 -7.49 -14.65
CA VAL A 591 3.92 -8.22 -14.28
C VAL A 591 5.14 -7.30 -14.42
N HIS A 592 5.21 -6.54 -15.52
CA HIS A 592 6.27 -5.56 -15.74
C HIS A 592 6.26 -4.41 -14.73
N ARG A 593 5.08 -4.07 -14.18
CA ARG A 593 4.97 -3.10 -13.08
C ARG A 593 5.76 -3.53 -11.84
N ALA A 594 5.66 -4.80 -11.45
CA ALA A 594 6.36 -5.31 -10.28
C ALA A 594 7.88 -5.20 -10.42
N ASP A 595 8.42 -5.36 -11.64
CA ASP A 595 9.85 -5.17 -11.94
C ASP A 595 10.30 -3.72 -11.68
N LEU A 596 9.39 -2.75 -11.79
CA LEU A 596 9.67 -1.33 -11.54
C LEU A 596 9.50 -0.94 -10.07
N ILE A 597 8.48 -1.49 -9.40
CA ILE A 597 8.10 -1.09 -8.02
C ILE A 597 8.84 -1.89 -6.95
N ASN A 598 8.95 -3.22 -7.10
CA ASN A 598 9.49 -4.08 -6.04
C ASN A 598 10.94 -3.72 -5.64
N PRO A 599 11.84 -3.30 -6.56
CA PRO A 599 13.15 -2.79 -6.16
C PRO A 599 13.08 -1.56 -5.24
N LEU A 600 12.15 -0.64 -5.49
CA LEU A 600 11.96 0.55 -4.64
C LEU A 600 11.44 0.17 -3.26
N VAL A 601 10.52 -0.80 -3.18
CA VAL A 601 10.00 -1.33 -1.92
C VAL A 601 11.12 -1.93 -1.09
N ARG A 602 12.00 -2.74 -1.71
CA ARG A 602 13.12 -3.38 -1.01
C ARG A 602 14.20 -2.38 -0.58
N LEU A 603 14.50 -1.41 -1.43
CA LEU A 603 15.40 -0.29 -1.08
C LEU A 603 14.88 0.46 0.16
N ALA A 604 13.61 0.87 0.15
CA ALA A 604 12.98 1.55 1.28
C ALA A 604 12.93 0.66 2.54
N ALA A 605 12.51 -0.60 2.39
CA ALA A 605 12.40 -1.54 3.51
C ALA A 605 13.75 -1.78 4.19
N SER A 606 14.86 -1.83 3.44
CA SER A 606 16.21 -1.99 4.01
C SER A 606 16.62 -0.83 4.95
N LEU A 607 16.01 0.34 4.77
CA LEU A 607 16.16 1.55 5.58
C LEU A 607 15.00 1.75 6.58
N GLY A 608 14.06 0.81 6.68
CA GLY A 608 12.95 0.88 7.62
C GLY A 608 11.92 1.92 7.21
N MET A 609 11.75 2.11 5.89
CA MET A 609 10.84 3.06 5.30
C MET A 609 9.88 2.34 4.35
N LEU A 610 8.71 2.92 4.14
CA LEU A 610 7.85 2.56 3.02
C LEU A 610 8.28 3.36 1.79
N ARG A 611 8.00 2.84 0.58
CA ARG A 611 8.20 3.61 -0.67
C ARG A 611 7.41 4.94 -0.64
N THR A 612 6.23 4.91 0.00
CA THR A 612 5.36 6.08 0.23
C THR A 612 6.04 7.22 1.01
N SER A 613 7.17 6.98 1.70
CA SER A 613 7.94 8.05 2.36
C SER A 613 8.38 9.16 1.40
N ILE A 614 8.79 8.80 0.18
CA ILE A 614 9.19 9.76 -0.85
C ILE A 614 7.99 10.53 -1.38
N GLU A 615 6.86 9.84 -1.58
CA GLU A 615 5.64 10.47 -2.09
C GLU A 615 5.03 11.43 -1.07
N LEU A 616 5.13 11.10 0.23
CA LEU A 616 4.78 12.01 1.33
C LEU A 616 5.72 13.22 1.38
N ALA A 617 7.03 13.03 1.18
CA ALA A 617 7.95 14.17 1.09
C ALA A 617 7.57 15.08 -0.09
N LYS A 618 7.26 14.53 -1.27
CA LYS A 618 6.75 15.31 -2.41
C LYS A 618 5.43 16.02 -2.07
N LEU A 619 4.50 15.39 -1.32
CA LEU A 619 3.27 16.04 -0.86
C LEU A 619 3.56 17.25 0.02
N HIS A 620 4.46 17.12 1.00
CA HIS A 620 4.84 18.24 1.87
C HIS A 620 5.35 19.44 1.06
N ARG A 621 6.13 19.17 0.01
CA ARG A 621 6.75 20.17 -0.87
C ARG A 621 5.73 20.78 -1.83
N ALA A 622 4.78 20.00 -2.32
CA ALA A 622 3.63 20.50 -3.06
C ALA A 622 2.80 21.47 -2.21
N VAL A 623 2.54 21.14 -0.94
CA VAL A 623 1.83 22.04 -0.02
C VAL A 623 2.65 23.31 0.26
N ASP A 624 3.97 23.21 0.47
CA ASP A 624 4.85 24.38 0.63
C ASP A 624 4.73 25.32 -0.59
N PHE A 625 4.79 24.76 -1.81
CA PHE A 625 4.66 25.53 -3.05
C PHE A 625 3.29 26.20 -3.14
N LEU A 626 2.20 25.47 -2.91
CA LEU A 626 0.85 26.01 -2.99
C LEU A 626 0.63 27.14 -1.97
N GLN A 627 1.11 27.00 -0.74
CA GLN A 627 1.04 28.05 0.29
C GLN A 627 1.89 29.27 -0.04
N SER A 628 2.87 29.16 -0.93
CA SER A 628 3.71 30.29 -1.38
C SER A 628 3.05 31.14 -2.48
N LEU A 629 2.02 30.63 -3.16
CA LEU A 629 1.37 31.34 -4.26
C LEU A 629 0.47 32.48 -3.70
N PRO A 630 0.63 33.73 -4.19
CA PRO A 630 -0.03 34.90 -3.59
C PRO A 630 -1.56 34.89 -3.74
N PHE A 631 -2.08 34.12 -4.70
CA PHE A 631 -3.52 33.97 -4.95
C PHE A 631 -4.13 32.74 -4.26
N VAL A 632 -3.34 31.97 -3.49
CA VAL A 632 -3.82 30.79 -2.74
C VAL A 632 -4.06 31.17 -1.29
N ASN A 633 -5.18 30.72 -0.72
CA ASN A 633 -5.42 30.77 0.70
C ASN A 633 -4.70 29.57 1.38
N PRO A 634 -3.69 29.81 2.22
CA PRO A 634 -2.85 28.74 2.76
C PRO A 634 -3.58 27.82 3.76
N ASP A 635 -4.74 28.24 4.28
CA ASP A 635 -5.55 27.48 5.25
C ASP A 635 -6.69 26.68 4.57
N ARG A 636 -6.80 26.73 3.25
CA ARG A 636 -7.90 26.15 2.46
C ARG A 636 -7.39 25.20 1.38
N ILE A 637 -6.59 24.20 1.79
CA ILE A 637 -6.04 23.18 0.88
C ILE A 637 -6.67 21.82 1.21
N GLY A 638 -7.34 21.20 0.25
CA GLY A 638 -7.92 19.85 0.35
C GLY A 638 -7.15 18.81 -0.46
N TYR A 639 -7.42 17.53 -0.20
CA TYR A 639 -6.85 16.41 -0.96
C TYR A 639 -7.95 15.46 -1.44
N TYR A 640 -7.92 15.08 -2.71
CA TYR A 640 -8.89 14.19 -3.34
C TYR A 640 -8.16 13.20 -4.25
N GLY A 641 -8.23 11.90 -3.97
CA GLY A 641 -7.61 10.87 -4.81
C GLY A 641 -8.49 9.66 -5.10
N LEU A 642 -8.29 9.07 -6.29
CA LEU A 642 -8.98 7.88 -6.79
C LEU A 642 -8.03 6.68 -6.85
N SER A 643 -8.48 5.48 -6.45
CA SER A 643 -7.75 4.22 -6.64
C SER A 643 -6.42 4.21 -5.87
N TYR A 644 -5.25 4.12 -6.54
CA TYR A 644 -3.98 4.38 -5.86
C TYR A 644 -3.85 5.83 -5.35
N GLY A 645 -4.54 6.79 -5.98
CA GLY A 645 -4.74 8.12 -5.40
C GLY A 645 -5.58 8.08 -4.13
N GLY A 646 -6.51 7.12 -4.00
CA GLY A 646 -7.24 6.82 -2.77
C GLY A 646 -6.35 6.16 -1.70
N TYR A 647 -5.42 5.28 -2.08
CA TYR A 647 -4.35 4.80 -1.19
C TYR A 647 -3.51 5.98 -0.70
N SER A 648 -3.09 6.84 -1.62
CA SER A 648 -2.35 8.07 -1.31
C SER A 648 -3.14 8.96 -0.32
N ALA A 649 -4.44 9.15 -0.55
CA ALA A 649 -5.36 9.87 0.33
C ALA A 649 -5.56 9.21 1.70
N MET A 650 -5.36 7.90 1.81
CA MET A 650 -5.47 7.19 3.07
C MET A 650 -4.18 7.28 3.90
N TRP A 651 -3.02 7.12 3.26
CA TRP A 651 -1.73 6.92 3.94
C TRP A 651 -0.90 8.20 4.16
N MET A 652 -1.07 9.23 3.32
CA MET A 652 -0.26 10.46 3.41
C MET A 652 -0.94 11.60 4.18
N PRO A 653 -2.24 11.95 3.93
CA PRO A 653 -2.91 13.01 4.65
C PRO A 653 -2.88 12.95 6.17
N PRO A 654 -2.91 11.78 6.86
CA PRO A 654 -2.76 11.74 8.32
C PRO A 654 -1.47 12.40 8.82
N LEU A 655 -0.43 12.44 7.98
CA LEU A 655 0.90 12.98 8.27
C LEU A 655 1.14 14.37 7.67
N GLU A 656 0.20 14.91 6.90
CA GLU A 656 0.22 16.30 6.41
C GLU A 656 -0.90 17.10 7.11
N PRO A 657 -0.62 17.74 8.27
CA PRO A 657 -1.64 18.38 9.09
C PRO A 657 -2.22 19.66 8.47
N ARG A 658 -1.59 20.22 7.43
CA ARG A 658 -2.06 21.45 6.76
C ARG A 658 -3.25 21.22 5.82
N LEU A 659 -3.51 19.98 5.44
CA LEU A 659 -4.70 19.64 4.66
C LEU A 659 -5.97 19.83 5.50
N LYS A 660 -6.99 20.47 4.91
CA LYS A 660 -8.25 20.82 5.57
C LYS A 660 -9.25 19.68 5.62
N PHE A 661 -9.31 18.86 4.56
CA PHE A 661 -10.14 17.66 4.45
C PHE A 661 -9.43 16.63 3.57
N THR A 662 -9.96 15.41 3.53
CA THR A 662 -9.51 14.36 2.60
C THR A 662 -10.68 13.61 1.98
N ILE A 663 -10.63 13.37 0.67
CA ILE A 663 -11.58 12.49 -0.04
C ILE A 663 -10.80 11.26 -0.55
N ILE A 664 -11.29 10.08 -0.15
CA ILE A 664 -10.76 8.77 -0.54
C ILE A 664 -11.77 8.15 -1.51
N SER A 665 -11.44 8.10 -2.80
CA SER A 665 -12.33 7.52 -3.80
C SER A 665 -11.82 6.16 -4.29
N ALA A 666 -12.72 5.19 -4.37
CA ALA A 666 -12.49 3.85 -4.93
C ALA A 666 -11.27 3.12 -4.33
N HIS A 667 -11.07 3.23 -3.02
CA HIS A 667 -9.97 2.55 -2.31
C HIS A 667 -10.35 1.96 -0.95
N PHE A 668 -11.22 2.63 -0.18
CA PHE A 668 -11.58 2.14 1.15
C PHE A 668 -12.25 0.76 1.08
N ASN A 669 -11.70 -0.20 1.82
CA ASN A 669 -12.18 -1.57 1.92
C ASN A 669 -11.59 -2.25 3.18
N ASP A 670 -11.93 -3.52 3.39
CA ASP A 670 -11.27 -4.38 4.38
C ASP A 670 -9.81 -4.66 3.99
N TRP A 671 -8.90 -3.93 4.64
CA TRP A 671 -7.48 -3.98 4.30
C TRP A 671 -6.83 -5.34 4.56
N GLY A 672 -7.32 -6.12 5.54
CA GLY A 672 -6.82 -7.47 5.78
C GLY A 672 -7.15 -8.38 4.61
N LEU A 673 -8.42 -8.46 4.22
CA LEU A 673 -8.86 -9.27 3.08
C LEU A 673 -8.23 -8.81 1.76
N MET A 674 -8.03 -7.50 1.58
CA MET A 674 -7.34 -6.95 0.42
C MET A 674 -5.89 -7.43 0.30
N LEU A 675 -5.23 -7.74 1.42
CA LEU A 675 -3.88 -8.29 1.44
C LEU A 675 -3.85 -9.81 1.37
N THR A 676 -4.86 -10.51 1.90
CA THR A 676 -4.76 -11.96 2.18
C THR A 676 -5.78 -12.85 1.48
N ASP A 677 -6.86 -12.32 0.86
CA ASP A 677 -7.89 -13.15 0.21
C ASP A 677 -7.37 -13.75 -1.12
N PRO A 678 -7.25 -15.09 -1.24
CA PRO A 678 -6.78 -15.74 -2.47
C PRO A 678 -7.86 -15.91 -3.55
N THR A 679 -9.14 -15.70 -3.21
CA THR A 679 -10.28 -15.98 -4.10
C THR A 679 -10.55 -14.86 -5.09
N ARG A 680 -10.00 -13.66 -4.86
CA ARG A 680 -10.21 -12.44 -5.65
C ARG A 680 -9.06 -12.20 -6.63
N LEU A 681 -8.99 -13.05 -7.65
CA LEU A 681 -7.98 -12.98 -8.71
C LEU A 681 -7.94 -11.58 -9.37
N GLY A 682 -6.80 -10.90 -9.28
CA GLY A 682 -6.56 -9.60 -9.91
C GLY A 682 -7.08 -8.37 -9.15
N ALA A 683 -7.82 -8.57 -8.04
CA ALA A 683 -8.28 -7.49 -7.17
C ALA A 683 -7.56 -7.49 -5.81
N SER A 684 -7.39 -8.65 -5.20
CA SER A 684 -6.61 -8.81 -3.96
C SER A 684 -5.10 -8.74 -4.25
N TYR A 685 -4.37 -8.00 -3.42
CA TYR A 685 -2.91 -7.91 -3.49
C TYR A 685 -2.22 -9.23 -3.18
N TRP A 686 -2.92 -10.19 -2.57
CA TRP A 686 -2.44 -11.55 -2.41
C TRP A 686 -2.02 -12.19 -3.75
N THR A 687 -2.81 -11.92 -4.79
CA THR A 687 -2.65 -12.53 -6.13
C THR A 687 -1.75 -11.69 -7.05
N LEU A 688 -1.65 -10.38 -6.79
CA LEU A 688 -0.87 -9.42 -7.61
C LEU A 688 0.66 -9.49 -7.33
N PRO A 689 1.51 -9.26 -8.34
CA PRO A 689 2.98 -9.40 -8.26
C PRO A 689 3.71 -8.33 -7.44
N ASP A 690 3.03 -7.26 -7.04
CA ASP A 690 3.63 -6.12 -6.36
C ASP A 690 3.79 -6.37 -4.85
N ASP A 691 4.92 -5.91 -4.32
CA ASP A 691 5.28 -6.03 -2.90
C ASP A 691 4.87 -4.77 -2.09
N ASP A 692 4.48 -3.66 -2.76
CA ASP A 692 4.27 -2.29 -2.19
C ASP A 692 3.26 -2.20 -1.03
N PHE A 693 2.34 -3.17 -0.92
CA PHE A 693 1.26 -3.16 0.07
C PHE A 693 1.52 -4.07 1.28
N HIS A 694 2.51 -4.97 1.19
CA HIS A 694 2.86 -5.88 2.27
C HIS A 694 3.84 -5.18 3.21
N ASN A 695 3.32 -4.30 4.06
CA ASN A 695 4.11 -3.46 4.97
C ASN A 695 4.39 -4.14 6.32
N TRP A 696 5.55 -3.84 6.93
CA TRP A 696 6.01 -4.53 8.14
C TRP A 696 5.06 -4.34 9.32
N ASN A 697 4.57 -5.47 9.84
CA ASN A 697 3.68 -5.54 11.00
C ASN A 697 2.44 -4.64 10.88
N VAL A 698 2.00 -4.36 9.65
CA VAL A 698 0.95 -3.38 9.39
C VAL A 698 -0.38 -3.80 10.00
N LEU A 699 -0.78 -5.07 9.92
CA LEU A 699 -2.07 -5.50 10.43
C LEU A 699 -2.14 -5.47 11.96
N ASN A 700 -1.04 -5.59 12.69
CA ASN A 700 -1.10 -5.37 14.14
C ASN A 700 -1.16 -3.88 14.54
N ARG A 701 -1.00 -2.96 13.58
CA ARG A 701 -0.85 -1.52 13.83
C ARG A 701 -1.92 -0.66 13.17
N PHE A 702 -2.23 -0.90 11.90
CA PHE A 702 -3.08 -0.03 11.10
C PHE A 702 -3.91 -0.81 10.09
N THR A 703 -5.19 -0.47 10.06
CA THR A 703 -6.08 -0.63 8.91
C THR A 703 -6.65 0.74 8.56
N HIS A 704 -7.57 0.80 7.58
CA HIS A 704 -8.21 2.06 7.21
C HIS A 704 -8.91 2.77 8.38
N THR A 705 -9.42 2.02 9.38
CA THR A 705 -10.04 2.58 10.58
C THR A 705 -9.09 3.50 11.35
N GLU A 706 -7.90 3.01 11.69
CA GLU A 706 -6.90 3.80 12.42
C GLU A 706 -6.37 4.98 11.59
N LEU A 707 -6.26 4.81 10.27
CA LEU A 707 -5.79 5.87 9.37
C LEU A 707 -6.81 7.01 9.24
N ILE A 708 -8.11 6.70 9.17
CA ILE A 708 -9.18 7.72 9.20
C ILE A 708 -9.21 8.40 10.58
N ALA A 709 -9.10 7.63 11.68
CA ALA A 709 -9.03 8.21 13.02
C ALA A 709 -7.85 9.19 13.14
N ALA A 710 -6.69 8.84 12.58
CA ALA A 710 -5.50 9.69 12.54
C ALA A 710 -5.73 11.05 11.84
N MET A 711 -6.79 11.22 11.05
CA MET A 711 -7.12 12.51 10.44
C MET A 711 -7.89 13.45 11.37
N TRP A 712 -8.42 12.97 12.50
CA TRP A 712 -9.18 13.79 13.45
C TRP A 712 -8.46 15.09 13.86
N PRO A 713 -9.18 16.23 13.99
CA PRO A 713 -10.63 16.41 13.80
C PRO A 713 -11.02 16.75 12.35
N ARG A 714 -10.15 16.47 11.37
CA ARG A 714 -10.37 16.87 9.98
C ARG A 714 -11.45 16.00 9.33
N PRO A 715 -12.26 16.57 8.43
CA PRO A 715 -13.28 15.85 7.69
C PRO A 715 -12.67 14.87 6.68
N VAL A 716 -13.33 13.72 6.54
CA VAL A 716 -12.99 12.65 5.60
C VAL A 716 -14.25 12.24 4.84
N CYS A 717 -14.18 12.10 3.53
CA CYS A 717 -15.26 11.57 2.71
C CYS A 717 -14.78 10.35 1.93
N ILE A 718 -15.55 9.27 1.96
CA ILE A 718 -15.28 8.03 1.25
C ILE A 718 -16.27 7.97 0.08
N GLU A 719 -15.75 7.95 -1.15
CA GLU A 719 -16.56 7.85 -2.36
C GLU A 719 -16.30 6.50 -3.04
N TRP A 720 -17.34 5.74 -3.38
CA TRP A 720 -17.14 4.42 -4.00
C TRP A 720 -18.36 3.95 -4.79
N GLY A 721 -18.10 3.17 -5.84
CA GLY A 721 -19.13 2.62 -6.73
C GLY A 721 -19.58 1.22 -6.30
N LEU A 722 -20.90 0.96 -6.32
CA LEU A 722 -21.46 -0.35 -5.97
C LEU A 722 -21.05 -1.48 -6.95
N ASN A 723 -20.66 -1.12 -8.18
CA ASN A 723 -20.18 -2.05 -9.21
C ASN A 723 -18.65 -2.00 -9.37
N ASP A 724 -17.93 -1.45 -8.39
CA ASP A 724 -16.47 -1.42 -8.39
C ASP A 724 -15.91 -2.85 -8.20
N PRO A 725 -15.10 -3.37 -9.16
CA PRO A 725 -14.50 -4.70 -9.05
C PRO A 725 -13.35 -4.77 -8.03
N VAL A 726 -12.81 -3.63 -7.59
CA VAL A 726 -11.71 -3.51 -6.62
C VAL A 726 -12.26 -3.35 -5.20
N THR A 727 -13.17 -2.40 -4.96
CA THR A 727 -13.81 -2.17 -3.65
C THR A 727 -15.22 -2.72 -3.62
N THR A 728 -15.38 -3.95 -3.14
CA THR A 728 -16.69 -4.61 -3.18
C THR A 728 -17.58 -4.17 -2.02
N PRO A 729 -18.92 -4.13 -2.18
CA PRO A 729 -19.84 -3.75 -1.09
C PRO A 729 -19.63 -4.56 0.19
N ALA A 730 -19.38 -5.86 0.09
CA ALA A 730 -19.17 -6.72 1.26
C ALA A 730 -17.90 -6.36 2.05
N TRP A 731 -16.80 -6.03 1.35
CA TRP A 731 -15.56 -5.61 1.99
C TRP A 731 -15.65 -4.19 2.55
N HIS A 732 -16.31 -3.29 1.82
CA HIS A 732 -16.63 -1.94 2.31
C HIS A 732 -17.43 -2.00 3.60
N GLU A 733 -18.55 -2.73 3.62
CA GLU A 733 -19.42 -2.85 4.78
C GLU A 733 -18.70 -3.44 6.00
N ARG A 734 -17.80 -4.42 5.79
CA ARG A 734 -16.99 -5.00 6.87
C ARG A 734 -16.06 -3.94 7.50
N ALA A 735 -15.34 -3.16 6.69
CA ALA A 735 -14.47 -2.10 7.19
C ALA A 735 -15.24 -0.92 7.79
N TRP A 736 -16.35 -0.53 7.17
CA TRP A 736 -17.18 0.59 7.58
C TRP A 736 -17.77 0.39 8.97
N LYS A 737 -18.14 -0.84 9.34
CA LYS A 737 -18.64 -1.18 10.69
C LYS A 737 -17.70 -0.75 11.82
N ASP A 738 -16.39 -0.80 11.62
CA ASP A 738 -15.44 -0.36 12.64
C ASP A 738 -15.20 1.16 12.58
N VAL A 739 -15.28 1.77 11.40
CA VAL A 739 -15.24 3.24 11.24
C VAL A 739 -16.44 3.90 11.91
N GLU A 740 -17.63 3.38 11.66
CA GLU A 740 -18.90 3.87 12.22
C GLU A 740 -18.88 3.87 13.75
N LYS A 741 -18.44 2.77 14.39
CA LYS A 741 -18.36 2.68 15.85
C LYS A 741 -17.52 3.80 16.47
N PHE A 742 -16.30 4.02 15.97
CA PHE A 742 -15.45 5.07 16.55
C PHE A 742 -15.94 6.46 16.14
N ARG A 743 -16.45 6.63 14.92
CA ARG A 743 -17.04 7.89 14.43
C ARG A 743 -18.14 8.36 15.36
N ASP A 744 -19.07 7.47 15.69
CA ASP A 744 -20.21 7.76 16.57
C ASP A 744 -19.74 8.01 18.00
N ALA A 745 -18.82 7.17 18.53
CA ALA A 745 -18.22 7.40 19.85
C ALA A 745 -17.52 8.78 19.93
N TRP A 746 -17.01 9.29 18.81
CA TRP A 746 -16.28 10.54 18.73
C TRP A 746 -17.12 11.75 18.30
N ASN A 747 -18.42 11.56 18.01
CA ASN A 747 -19.33 12.55 17.44
C ASN A 747 -18.77 13.18 16.15
N MET A 748 -18.41 12.34 15.18
CA MET A 748 -17.81 12.72 13.89
C MET A 748 -18.73 12.46 12.68
N GLU A 749 -20.02 12.22 12.90
CA GLU A 749 -21.00 11.89 11.88
C GLU A 749 -21.11 12.99 10.80
N ASP A 750 -20.89 14.25 11.17
CA ASP A 750 -20.91 15.39 10.25
C ASP A 750 -19.58 15.60 9.49
N ARG A 751 -18.56 14.79 9.78
CA ARG A 751 -17.18 14.92 9.29
C ARG A 751 -16.67 13.70 8.56
N ILE A 752 -17.04 12.50 8.97
CA ILE A 752 -16.69 11.23 8.31
C ILE A 752 -17.91 10.75 7.54
N VAL A 753 -17.89 11.00 6.24
CA VAL A 753 -19.01 10.76 5.33
C VAL A 753 -18.70 9.53 4.47
N ASP A 754 -19.63 8.59 4.41
CA ASP A 754 -19.65 7.51 3.41
C ASP A 754 -20.60 7.90 2.29
N ASN A 755 -20.13 7.77 1.05
CA ASN A 755 -20.86 8.14 -0.15
C ASN A 755 -20.71 7.03 -1.20
N ASP A 756 -21.67 6.11 -1.19
CA ASP A 756 -21.84 5.15 -2.27
C ASP A 756 -22.58 5.77 -3.46
N PHE A 757 -22.43 5.15 -4.62
CA PHE A 757 -23.27 5.40 -5.78
C PHE A 757 -23.36 4.14 -6.63
N ILE A 758 -24.45 3.98 -7.38
CA ILE A 758 -24.51 2.93 -8.39
C ILE A 758 -23.55 3.34 -9.51
N GLY A 759 -22.51 2.56 -9.76
CA GLY A 759 -21.50 2.90 -10.75
C GLY A 759 -20.23 2.06 -10.60
N PRO A 760 -19.32 2.13 -11.59
CA PRO A 760 -18.08 1.37 -11.59
C PRO A 760 -16.99 2.04 -10.73
N HIS A 761 -15.74 1.61 -10.91
CA HIS A 761 -14.54 2.22 -10.33
C HIS A 761 -14.25 3.61 -10.93
N THR A 762 -14.92 4.67 -10.48
CA THR A 762 -14.81 6.01 -11.09
C THR A 762 -15.09 7.16 -10.11
N ILE A 763 -14.75 8.40 -10.49
CA ILE A 763 -15.17 9.61 -9.80
C ILE A 763 -16.65 9.92 -10.09
N HIS A 764 -17.45 10.13 -9.05
CA HIS A 764 -18.86 10.51 -9.19
C HIS A 764 -19.08 12.03 -9.17
N GLY A 765 -18.41 12.75 -8.25
CA GLY A 765 -18.32 14.22 -8.29
C GLY A 765 -19.55 15.00 -7.79
N ILE A 766 -20.57 14.32 -7.25
CA ILE A 766 -21.79 14.96 -6.73
C ILE A 766 -21.63 15.33 -5.25
N GLN A 767 -21.64 14.33 -4.36
CA GLN A 767 -21.49 14.54 -2.92
C GLN A 767 -20.08 15.02 -2.57
N THR A 768 -19.06 14.57 -3.30
CA THR A 768 -17.68 14.99 -3.09
C THR A 768 -17.48 16.49 -3.37
N PHE A 769 -18.08 17.05 -4.41
CA PHE A 769 -18.01 18.50 -4.66
C PHE A 769 -18.78 19.31 -3.61
N PHE A 770 -19.95 18.82 -3.19
CA PHE A 770 -20.70 19.40 -2.07
C PHE A 770 -19.88 19.41 -0.77
N PHE A 771 -19.14 18.33 -0.50
CA PHE A 771 -18.24 18.22 0.64
C PHE A 771 -17.07 19.22 0.56
N ILE A 772 -16.47 19.39 -0.64
CA ILE A 772 -15.40 20.38 -0.87
C ILE A 772 -15.91 21.79 -0.58
N ASP A 773 -17.07 22.16 -1.13
CA ASP A 773 -17.69 23.48 -0.94
C ASP A 773 -17.90 23.77 0.55
N ARG A 774 -18.39 22.80 1.34
CA ARG A 774 -18.60 22.96 2.78
C ARG A 774 -17.32 23.33 3.55
N TRP A 775 -16.21 22.68 3.22
CA TRP A 775 -14.99 22.78 4.03
C TRP A 775 -13.97 23.80 3.54
N LEU A 776 -13.98 24.14 2.24
CA LEU A 776 -13.11 25.16 1.68
C LEU A 776 -13.82 26.50 1.41
N ARG A 777 -15.15 26.51 1.39
CA ARG A 777 -15.96 27.73 1.19
C ARG A 777 -17.08 27.85 2.22
N PRO A 778 -16.76 27.85 3.54
CA PRO A 778 -17.76 27.98 4.60
C PRO A 778 -18.54 29.31 4.55
N GLU A 779 -18.02 30.30 3.82
CA GLU A 779 -18.72 31.57 3.57
C GLU A 779 -19.92 31.43 2.62
N ARG A 780 -20.09 30.30 1.94
CA ARG A 780 -21.20 30.05 1.02
C ARG A 780 -22.20 29.08 1.64
N SER A 781 -23.50 29.38 1.51
CA SER A 781 -24.55 28.44 1.86
C SER A 781 -24.55 27.26 0.88
N ALA A 782 -25.08 26.12 1.33
CA ALA A 782 -25.20 24.91 0.51
C ALA A 782 -25.94 25.17 -0.81
N GLY A 783 -25.39 24.61 -1.88
CA GLY A 783 -26.06 24.59 -3.17
C GLY A 783 -25.45 23.57 -4.12
N ARG A 784 -26.29 22.98 -4.96
CA ARG A 784 -25.91 22.08 -6.06
C ARG A 784 -26.30 22.71 -7.38
N ASP A 785 -25.65 23.85 -7.64
CA ASP A 785 -25.82 24.58 -8.88
C ASP A 785 -24.82 24.07 -9.92
N TYR A 786 -25.34 23.40 -10.93
CA TYR A 786 -24.58 22.94 -12.08
C TYR A 786 -25.31 23.43 -13.33
N GLY A 787 -25.56 24.75 -13.37
CA GLY A 787 -25.88 25.47 -14.58
C GLY A 787 -24.87 25.14 -15.68
N CYS A 788 -25.34 24.98 -16.93
CA CYS A 788 -24.46 25.05 -18.08
C CYS A 788 -23.84 26.46 -18.05
N ARG A 789 -22.56 26.57 -17.69
CA ARG A 789 -21.80 27.84 -17.72
C ARG A 789 -20.84 27.89 -18.91
N ASP A 790 -20.93 26.90 -19.79
CA ASP A 790 -20.30 26.93 -21.11
C ASP A 790 -21.15 27.77 -22.05
N ASN A 791 -20.47 28.66 -22.76
CA ASN A 791 -21.03 29.61 -23.72
C ASN A 791 -21.77 28.98 -24.91
N ASP A 792 -22.01 27.67 -24.92
CA ASP A 792 -22.70 26.99 -26.02
C ASP A 792 -24.17 26.63 -25.76
N CYS A 793 -24.68 26.70 -24.51
CA CYS A 793 -26.07 26.27 -24.24
C CYS A 793 -26.87 27.07 -23.21
N CYS A 794 -26.31 28.11 -22.57
CA CYS A 794 -27.08 28.98 -21.67
C CYS A 794 -26.83 30.46 -21.96
N LEU A 795 -27.49 30.96 -23.00
CA LEU A 795 -27.74 32.39 -23.12
C LEU A 795 -28.93 32.74 -22.20
N GLU A 796 -28.64 33.33 -21.05
CA GLU A 796 -29.62 34.04 -20.20
C GLU A 796 -30.23 35.28 -20.91
N THR A 797 -29.87 35.52 -22.17
CA THR A 797 -30.37 36.59 -23.04
C THR A 797 -30.88 36.03 -24.37
N LEU A 798 -31.98 35.27 -24.37
CA LEU A 798 -32.68 34.92 -25.62
C LEU A 798 -34.20 35.13 -25.53
N SER A 799 -34.67 35.86 -26.55
CA SER A 799 -36.04 36.21 -26.96
C SER A 799 -37.09 35.09 -26.80
N PRO A 800 -38.39 35.43 -26.63
CA PRO A 800 -39.51 34.47 -26.55
C PRO A 800 -39.62 33.42 -27.68
N ASP A 801 -38.91 33.59 -28.79
CA ASP A 801 -39.12 32.82 -30.02
C ASP A 801 -38.06 31.72 -30.30
N PHE A 802 -37.23 31.31 -29.33
CA PHE A 802 -36.29 30.19 -29.53
C PHE A 802 -36.86 28.85 -29.03
N HIS A 803 -37.17 27.97 -29.97
CA HIS A 803 -37.71 26.62 -29.77
C HIS A 803 -36.64 25.66 -29.21
N GLY A 804 -37.00 24.91 -28.16
CA GLY A 804 -36.12 24.04 -27.39
C GLY A 804 -35.63 22.77 -28.12
N TYR A 805 -34.65 22.12 -27.50
CA TYR A 805 -34.04 20.86 -27.95
C TYR A 805 -35.04 19.69 -27.93
N ALA A 806 -34.91 18.78 -28.91
CA ALA A 806 -35.71 17.57 -29.01
C ALA A 806 -35.42 16.58 -27.85
N GLU A 807 -36.48 16.03 -27.25
CA GLU A 807 -36.50 15.15 -26.07
C GLU A 807 -35.72 13.81 -26.17
N SER A 808 -34.99 13.53 -27.26
CA SER A 808 -34.42 12.21 -27.55
C SER A 808 -32.88 12.13 -27.55
N SER A 809 -32.17 13.24 -27.33
CA SER A 809 -30.70 13.23 -27.25
C SER A 809 -30.22 12.99 -25.82
N THR A 810 -29.89 11.75 -25.47
CA THR A 810 -29.29 11.37 -24.17
C THR A 810 -27.84 11.83 -24.00
N LYS A 811 -27.21 12.39 -25.04
CA LYS A 811 -25.78 12.71 -25.05
C LYS A 811 -25.43 14.14 -24.63
N ILE A 812 -26.40 15.06 -24.45
CA ILE A 812 -26.10 16.51 -24.32
C ILE A 812 -27.09 17.22 -23.36
N VAL A 813 -27.41 16.64 -22.21
CA VAL A 813 -28.14 17.37 -21.14
C VAL A 813 -27.27 17.37 -19.88
N PRO A 814 -26.95 18.55 -19.29
CA PRO A 814 -26.10 18.64 -18.09
C PRO A 814 -26.81 18.19 -16.80
N TYR A 815 -28.07 17.78 -16.91
CA TYR A 815 -28.90 17.35 -15.80
C TYR A 815 -29.36 15.91 -15.96
N VAL A 816 -29.48 15.23 -14.83
CA VAL A 816 -30.34 14.06 -14.67
C VAL A 816 -31.70 14.52 -14.16
N THR A 817 -32.76 13.77 -14.47
CA THR A 817 -34.12 14.14 -14.08
C THR A 817 -34.83 13.01 -13.37
N GLN A 818 -35.51 13.34 -12.28
CA GLN A 818 -36.39 12.41 -11.58
C GLN A 818 -37.83 12.93 -11.62
N LEU A 819 -38.78 12.00 -11.77
CA LEU A 819 -40.20 12.32 -11.67
C LEU A 819 -40.63 12.22 -10.21
N LEU A 820 -41.30 13.26 -9.75
CA LEU A 820 -41.83 13.39 -8.39
C LEU A 820 -43.36 13.51 -8.47
N ASP A 821 -44.07 12.47 -8.03
CA ASP A 821 -45.53 12.39 -7.94
C ASP A 821 -46.00 12.20 -6.49
N SER A 822 -47.27 11.86 -6.26
CA SER A 822 -47.84 11.73 -4.92
C SER A 822 -47.75 10.33 -4.31
N ARG A 823 -46.91 9.44 -4.84
CA ARG A 823 -46.68 8.13 -4.20
C ARG A 823 -45.78 8.30 -2.98
N ASP A 824 -46.02 7.50 -1.95
CA ASP A 824 -45.25 7.57 -0.69
C ASP A 824 -43.74 7.30 -0.87
N ASP A 825 -43.38 6.52 -1.90
CA ASP A 825 -41.99 6.23 -2.29
C ASP A 825 -41.37 7.30 -3.20
N SER A 826 -42.18 8.24 -3.72
CA SER A 826 -41.77 9.34 -4.60
C SER A 826 -41.44 10.59 -3.79
N VAL A 827 -40.37 10.48 -3.00
CA VAL A 827 -39.87 11.55 -2.12
C VAL A 827 -38.39 11.73 -2.35
N ILE A 828 -37.92 12.98 -2.42
CA ILE A 828 -36.49 13.27 -2.58
C ILE A 828 -35.98 13.92 -1.30
N ARG A 829 -34.90 13.34 -0.76
CA ARG A 829 -34.25 13.77 0.47
C ARG A 829 -32.86 14.30 0.17
N GLY A 830 -32.39 15.22 0.99
CA GLY A 830 -31.01 15.68 0.89
C GLY A 830 -30.55 16.45 2.11
N GLU A 831 -29.29 16.85 2.05
CA GLU A 831 -28.59 17.55 3.12
C GLU A 831 -28.23 18.97 2.68
N PHE A 832 -28.22 19.90 3.63
CA PHE A 832 -27.78 21.27 3.41
C PHE A 832 -27.13 21.87 4.67
N TYR A 833 -26.41 22.96 4.47
CA TYR A 833 -25.80 23.78 5.52
C TYR A 833 -25.94 25.25 5.15
N VAL A 834 -25.77 26.13 6.13
CA VAL A 834 -25.79 27.59 5.92
C VAL A 834 -24.40 28.17 6.02
N SER A 835 -24.19 29.31 5.37
CA SER A 835 -22.96 30.09 5.47
C SER A 835 -22.70 30.55 6.90
N ASP A 836 -21.42 30.66 7.28
CA ASP A 836 -21.01 31.31 8.52
C ASP A 836 -21.27 32.83 8.53
N ARG A 837 -21.36 33.46 7.36
CA ARG A 837 -21.69 34.88 7.18
C ARG A 837 -23.19 35.15 7.26
N SER A 838 -24.01 34.21 6.80
CA SER A 838 -25.46 34.36 6.68
C SER A 838 -26.22 33.15 7.25
N PRO A 839 -26.26 32.98 8.58
CA PRO A 839 -26.87 31.81 9.23
C PRO A 839 -28.40 31.82 9.27
N ALA A 840 -29.04 32.92 8.83
CA ALA A 840 -30.49 33.06 8.83
C ALA A 840 -31.09 32.40 7.58
N PHE A 841 -31.51 31.14 7.71
CA PHE A 841 -32.15 30.34 6.67
C PHE A 841 -33.58 30.80 6.42
N THR A 842 -33.92 31.06 5.16
CA THR A 842 -35.26 31.52 4.75
C THR A 842 -36.00 30.55 3.85
N GLY A 843 -35.39 29.43 3.46
CA GLY A 843 -36.00 28.44 2.59
C GLY A 843 -35.02 27.89 1.56
N MET A 844 -35.53 27.27 0.51
CA MET A 844 -34.71 26.63 -0.51
C MET A 844 -35.24 26.92 -1.91
N ALA A 845 -34.36 27.30 -2.83
CA ALA A 845 -34.68 27.31 -4.25
C ALA A 845 -34.39 25.94 -4.86
N ILE A 846 -35.31 25.44 -5.68
CA ILE A 846 -35.23 24.11 -6.31
C ILE A 846 -35.40 24.27 -7.81
N LYS A 847 -34.61 23.51 -8.59
CA LYS A 847 -34.76 23.45 -10.04
C LYS A 847 -35.77 22.38 -10.44
N LEU A 848 -36.89 22.79 -11.03
CA LEU A 848 -37.98 21.87 -11.40
C LEU A 848 -38.84 22.38 -12.57
N ALA A 849 -39.67 21.50 -13.11
CA ALA A 849 -40.70 21.75 -14.11
C ALA A 849 -41.95 20.94 -13.73
N ARG A 850 -43.12 21.30 -14.24
CA ARG A 850 -44.32 20.46 -14.10
C ARG A 850 -44.71 19.77 -15.41
N VAL A 851 -45.31 18.59 -15.28
CA VAL A 851 -46.04 17.87 -16.32
C VAL A 851 -47.46 17.71 -15.82
N GLY A 852 -48.47 18.18 -16.56
CA GLY A 852 -49.85 18.23 -16.06
C GLY A 852 -50.05 19.32 -14.99
N ASN A 853 -50.98 19.08 -14.07
CA ASN A 853 -51.33 19.96 -12.96
C ASN A 853 -51.22 19.17 -11.62
N PRO A 854 -50.00 18.74 -11.23
CA PRO A 854 -49.81 18.04 -9.97
C PRO A 854 -50.20 18.95 -8.79
N GLY A 855 -50.37 18.35 -7.61
CA GLY A 855 -50.59 19.11 -6.38
C GLY A 855 -49.41 20.02 -6.05
N ASN A 856 -49.58 20.90 -5.07
CA ASN A 856 -48.47 21.74 -4.61
C ASN A 856 -47.29 20.88 -4.17
N LEU A 857 -46.09 21.37 -4.49
CA LEU A 857 -44.84 20.83 -3.98
C LEU A 857 -44.66 21.30 -2.52
N THR A 858 -44.33 20.37 -1.64
CA THR A 858 -43.99 20.66 -0.24
C THR A 858 -42.50 20.41 -0.04
N ALA A 859 -41.83 21.34 0.63
CA ALA A 859 -40.45 21.21 1.09
C ALA A 859 -40.41 21.29 2.61
N THR A 860 -39.99 20.21 3.25
CA THR A 860 -39.88 20.07 4.71
C THR A 860 -38.41 20.17 5.11
N PHE A 861 -38.10 20.90 6.19
CA PHE A 861 -36.74 21.09 6.68
C PHE A 861 -36.62 20.66 8.15
N GLY A 862 -35.54 19.96 8.48
CA GLY A 862 -35.35 19.38 9.82
C GLY A 862 -33.91 19.32 10.30
N SER A 863 -33.74 19.24 11.62
CA SER A 863 -32.44 18.98 12.27
C SER A 863 -32.01 17.52 12.21
N ARG A 864 -32.91 16.61 11.86
CA ARG A 864 -32.66 15.18 11.65
C ARG A 864 -33.37 14.70 10.38
N PRO A 865 -32.95 13.58 9.77
CA PRO A 865 -33.65 13.02 8.63
C PRO A 865 -35.14 12.82 8.91
N GLY A 866 -36.00 13.38 8.05
CA GLY A 866 -37.46 13.26 8.14
C GLY A 866 -38.17 14.14 9.17
N SER A 867 -37.46 15.01 9.91
CA SER A 867 -38.11 15.99 10.81
C SER A 867 -38.49 17.28 10.10
N ASP A 868 -39.45 18.01 10.66
CA ASP A 868 -39.97 19.30 10.17
C ASP A 868 -39.74 20.46 11.16
N ASP A 869 -38.85 20.25 12.14
CA ASP A 869 -38.63 21.15 13.28
C ASP A 869 -38.00 22.51 12.91
N ILE A 870 -37.45 22.64 11.69
CA ILE A 870 -37.00 23.93 11.14
C ILE A 870 -38.16 24.65 10.43
N GLY A 871 -39.00 23.88 9.73
CA GLY A 871 -40.24 24.38 9.14
C GLY A 871 -40.60 23.71 7.82
N VAL A 872 -41.77 24.08 7.30
CA VAL A 872 -42.33 23.58 6.04
C VAL A 872 -42.64 24.76 5.12
N ALA A 873 -42.27 24.62 3.85
CA ALA A 873 -42.56 25.59 2.80
C ALA A 873 -43.29 24.88 1.63
N SER A 874 -43.97 25.66 0.79
CA SER A 874 -44.72 25.12 -0.36
C SER A 874 -44.55 25.97 -1.61
N ILE A 875 -44.43 25.33 -2.76
CA ILE A 875 -44.44 25.95 -4.09
C ILE A 875 -45.79 25.66 -4.74
N GLN A 876 -46.55 26.71 -5.07
CA GLN A 876 -47.85 26.55 -5.70
C GLN A 876 -47.70 25.97 -7.12
N THR A 877 -48.49 24.96 -7.48
CA THR A 877 -48.42 24.33 -8.81
C THR A 877 -48.61 25.34 -9.96
N SER A 878 -49.47 26.35 -9.75
CA SER A 878 -49.74 27.42 -10.71
C SER A 878 -48.55 28.33 -10.98
N ALA A 879 -47.57 28.40 -10.06
CA ALA A 879 -46.36 29.19 -10.23
C ALA A 879 -45.32 28.45 -11.08
N VAL A 880 -45.40 27.12 -11.19
CA VAL A 880 -44.42 26.30 -11.90
C VAL A 880 -44.75 26.23 -13.38
N TYR A 881 -43.78 26.57 -14.23
CA TYR A 881 -43.91 26.52 -15.68
C TYR A 881 -43.79 25.08 -16.21
N PRO A 882 -44.61 24.66 -17.20
CA PRO A 882 -44.49 23.35 -17.82
C PRO A 882 -43.22 23.23 -18.66
N GLY A 883 -42.51 22.09 -18.56
CA GLY A 883 -41.45 21.71 -19.51
C GLY A 883 -40.17 22.58 -19.53
N ARG A 884 -39.98 23.52 -18.60
CA ARG A 884 -38.73 24.30 -18.45
C ARG A 884 -38.10 24.11 -17.08
N ASP A 885 -36.79 23.92 -17.04
CA ASP A 885 -35.97 23.78 -15.84
C ASP A 885 -35.67 25.15 -15.21
N LEU A 886 -36.62 25.69 -14.45
CA LEU A 886 -36.48 26.98 -13.77
C LEU A 886 -36.27 26.80 -12.26
N TRP A 887 -35.73 27.84 -11.61
CA TRP A 887 -35.60 27.91 -10.16
C TRP A 887 -36.89 28.43 -9.53
N TYR A 888 -37.37 27.71 -8.51
CA TYR A 888 -38.54 28.12 -7.73
C TYR A 888 -38.22 28.08 -6.25
N GLU A 889 -38.64 29.10 -5.52
CA GLU A 889 -38.34 29.26 -4.10
C GLU A 889 -39.44 28.67 -3.22
N ALA A 890 -39.06 27.73 -2.36
CA ALA A 890 -39.86 27.28 -1.23
C ALA A 890 -39.44 28.09 0.02
N THR A 891 -40.10 29.22 0.24
CA THR A 891 -39.78 30.16 1.33
C THR A 891 -40.51 29.81 2.62
N LEU A 892 -39.78 29.84 3.75
CA LEU A 892 -40.34 29.69 5.08
C LEU A 892 -41.14 30.92 5.51
N PRO A 893 -42.22 30.76 6.30
CA PRO A 893 -42.98 31.88 6.86
C PRO A 893 -42.15 32.83 7.73
N ALA A 894 -41.14 32.28 8.44
CA ALA A 894 -40.21 33.02 9.28
C ALA A 894 -38.78 32.45 9.11
N PRO A 895 -37.74 33.30 9.10
CA PRO A 895 -36.36 32.83 9.03
C PRO A 895 -35.98 31.99 10.26
N ALA A 896 -35.29 30.87 10.03
CA ALA A 896 -34.70 30.03 11.07
C ALA A 896 -33.20 30.31 11.18
N ARG A 897 -32.71 30.61 12.39
CA ARG A 897 -31.26 30.79 12.61
C ARG A 897 -30.62 29.43 12.84
N LEU A 898 -29.76 29.01 11.93
CA LEU A 898 -29.10 27.70 11.95
C LEU A 898 -27.63 27.83 12.37
N ASP A 899 -27.09 26.81 13.04
CA ASP A 899 -25.66 26.66 13.32
C ASP A 899 -24.93 26.26 12.02
N PRO A 900 -24.01 27.11 11.47
CA PRO A 900 -23.25 26.82 10.25
C PRO A 900 -22.35 25.58 10.33
N LYS A 901 -22.06 25.09 11.54
CA LYS A 901 -21.22 23.91 11.73
C LYS A 901 -21.98 22.60 11.54
N ARG A 902 -23.32 22.62 11.57
CA ARG A 902 -24.17 21.42 11.47
C ARG A 902 -24.68 21.18 10.05
N ILE A 903 -25.01 19.93 9.77
CA ILE A 903 -25.82 19.53 8.62
C ILE A 903 -27.29 19.52 9.03
N TYR A 904 -28.13 19.95 8.11
CA TYR A 904 -29.59 19.92 8.19
C TYR A 904 -30.14 19.13 7.01
N PHE A 905 -31.39 18.71 7.12
CA PHE A 905 -32.02 17.82 6.16
C PHE A 905 -33.23 18.47 5.52
N PHE A 906 -33.45 18.18 4.25
CA PHE A 906 -34.66 18.56 3.54
C PHE A 906 -35.33 17.34 2.91
N GLU A 907 -36.64 17.43 2.76
CA GLU A 907 -37.48 16.46 2.06
C GLU A 907 -38.44 17.20 1.12
N ILE A 908 -38.55 16.77 -0.13
CA ILE A 908 -39.50 17.31 -1.10
C ILE A 908 -40.48 16.23 -1.58
N SER A 909 -41.76 16.60 -1.64
CA SER A 909 -42.85 15.71 -2.03
C SER A 909 -43.97 16.47 -2.76
N SER A 910 -44.81 15.74 -3.49
CA SER A 910 -46.02 16.29 -4.13
C SER A 910 -47.28 15.83 -3.41
N SER A 911 -48.23 16.74 -3.22
CA SER A 911 -49.50 16.46 -2.54
C SER A 911 -50.53 15.70 -3.39
N SER A 912 -50.43 15.74 -4.72
CA SER A 912 -51.26 14.97 -5.64
C SER A 912 -50.61 14.83 -7.02
N GLY A 913 -51.15 13.95 -7.86
CA GLY A 913 -50.66 13.69 -9.22
C GLY A 913 -50.04 12.30 -9.37
N LYS A 914 -50.00 11.79 -10.60
CA LYS A 914 -49.45 10.49 -10.95
C LYS A 914 -48.50 10.59 -12.15
N ALA A 915 -47.26 10.16 -11.98
CA ALA A 915 -46.30 10.11 -13.07
C ALA A 915 -46.72 9.09 -14.15
N PRO A 916 -46.35 9.29 -15.43
CA PRO A 916 -45.58 10.44 -15.94
C PRO A 916 -46.45 11.63 -16.37
N SER A 917 -47.79 11.51 -16.37
CA SER A 917 -48.71 12.49 -16.96
C SER A 917 -49.05 13.69 -16.07
N ASP A 918 -48.88 13.55 -14.75
CA ASP A 918 -49.27 14.55 -13.77
C ASP A 918 -48.30 14.57 -12.58
N CYS A 919 -47.13 15.18 -12.76
CA CYS A 919 -46.01 15.11 -11.81
C CYS A 919 -45.06 16.31 -11.96
N TYR A 920 -44.13 16.47 -11.02
CA TYR A 920 -42.98 17.35 -11.19
C TYR A 920 -41.83 16.59 -11.83
N ARG A 921 -41.13 17.24 -12.75
CA ARG A 921 -39.79 16.82 -13.20
C ARG A 921 -38.79 17.67 -12.44
N VAL A 922 -38.05 17.08 -11.52
CA VAL A 922 -36.97 17.77 -10.80
C VAL A 922 -35.64 17.50 -11.48
N PHE A 923 -34.71 18.45 -11.34
CA PHE A 923 -33.42 18.40 -12.01
C PHE A 923 -32.30 18.25 -10.99
N GLY A 924 -31.29 17.47 -11.34
CA GLY A 924 -30.07 17.24 -10.58
C GLY A 924 -28.85 17.29 -11.49
N PRO A 925 -27.63 17.47 -10.96
CA PRO A 925 -26.42 17.49 -11.76
C PRO A 925 -26.16 16.11 -12.35
N LYS A 926 -25.78 16.05 -13.62
CA LYS A 926 -25.28 14.81 -14.20
C LYS A 926 -23.94 14.44 -13.53
N PRO A 927 -23.79 13.21 -13.00
CA PRO A 927 -22.52 12.77 -12.44
C PRO A 927 -21.45 12.63 -13.51
N LEU A 928 -20.19 12.76 -13.11
CA LEU A 928 -19.07 12.83 -14.07
C LEU A 928 -18.90 11.52 -14.86
N GLY A 929 -19.04 10.35 -14.23
CA GLY A 929 -18.94 9.04 -14.88
C GLY A 929 -20.23 8.42 -15.39
N GLY A 930 -21.18 9.26 -15.82
CA GLY A 930 -22.60 8.94 -15.94
C GLY A 930 -22.99 7.57 -16.51
N GLU A 931 -23.88 6.89 -15.78
CA GLU A 931 -25.19 6.42 -16.25
C GLU A 931 -26.20 6.73 -15.12
N ASP A 932 -27.47 6.95 -15.47
CA ASP A 932 -28.49 7.60 -14.63
C ASP A 932 -28.99 6.66 -13.51
N TYR A 933 -28.68 6.95 -12.24
CA TYR A 933 -29.03 6.06 -11.12
C TYR A 933 -29.90 6.75 -10.06
N PRO A 934 -31.22 6.48 -10.04
CA PRO A 934 -32.19 7.19 -9.20
C PRO A 934 -32.01 7.02 -7.68
N ALA A 935 -31.23 6.04 -7.21
CA ALA A 935 -31.10 5.76 -5.77
C ALA A 935 -30.46 6.93 -4.99
N ASN A 936 -29.51 7.64 -5.61
CA ASN A 936 -28.76 8.74 -4.98
C ASN A 936 -28.89 10.05 -5.80
N PHE A 937 -30.09 10.34 -6.29
CA PHE A 937 -30.36 11.55 -7.09
C PHE A 937 -29.98 12.82 -6.32
N GLY A 938 -28.94 13.51 -6.80
CA GLY A 938 -28.55 14.79 -6.23
C GLY A 938 -29.47 15.90 -6.74
N LEU A 939 -30.43 16.36 -5.95
CA LEU A 939 -31.28 17.50 -6.33
C LEU A 939 -30.44 18.77 -6.56
N SER A 940 -30.73 19.52 -7.63
CA SER A 940 -30.23 20.89 -7.80
C SER A 940 -31.02 21.85 -6.93
N PHE A 941 -30.37 22.33 -5.86
CA PHE A 941 -30.96 23.26 -4.89
C PHE A 941 -30.02 24.42 -4.56
N ARG A 942 -30.56 25.50 -3.97
CA ARG A 942 -29.80 26.57 -3.30
C ARG A 942 -30.47 26.88 -1.96
N ALA A 943 -29.71 26.80 -0.87
CA ALA A 943 -30.18 27.28 0.43
C ALA A 943 -30.31 28.81 0.39
N LEU A 944 -31.50 29.31 0.71
CA LEU A 944 -31.79 30.73 0.76
C LEU A 944 -31.47 31.23 2.17
N THR A 945 -30.65 32.28 2.24
CA THR A 945 -30.30 32.93 3.50
C THR A 945 -30.43 34.44 3.37
N LYS A 946 -30.78 35.12 4.47
CA LYS A 946 -30.69 36.58 4.56
C LYS A 946 -29.31 36.97 5.07
N GLU A 947 -28.66 37.90 4.38
CA GLU A 947 -27.53 38.64 4.97
C GLU A 947 -28.05 39.41 6.18
N GLY A 948 -27.31 39.37 7.29
CA GLY A 948 -27.62 40.24 8.43
C GLY A 948 -27.47 41.70 7.99
N GLU A 949 -28.47 42.53 8.32
CA GLU A 949 -28.40 43.99 8.12
C GLU A 949 -27.14 44.62 8.72
#